data_AF-A0AAV5U4P1-F1
#
_entry.id   AF-A0AAV5U4P1-F1
#
_cell.length_a   1.000
_cell.length_b   1.000
_cell.length_c   1.000
_cell.angle_alpha   90.00
_cell.angle_beta   90.00
_cell.angle_gamma   90.00
#
_symmetry.space_group_name_H-M   'P 1'
#
loop_
_entity.id
_entity.type
_entity.pdbx_description
1 polymer ?
#
loop_
_entity_poly.entity_id
_entity_poly.type
_entity_poly.pdbx_seq_one_letter_code
_entity_poly.pdbx_strand_id
1 'polypeptide(L)'
;FRSANPVCPPQFVMAGQGAAPCVALLASRGADDLVASKGFMSISQLLAPFATTTANIRDPSTGMAVSTKIALDVRDLRKDGFLLSHTVLPHVLHEALLTASSNGIWSVDGSLKQFNDVIAQWTEPVDQETFRSYLSCLFFVSTRDENALAALSQLIQLQHSQQHSSEGVSLGPSHCARPVWTTPTTLKHYVVVYEASEEQRSREIFSAMCSTYGIESCSQLRLDGVRTSCGETGGGGGMEDSPDPWASRLPAYRILEAGLERARLSLAEKAAAAAAAPTSPSTPAMGITTISSSYSISSAASASPSTVLPPQPPLQQMQYAAAAAGAGASVAASGATSPSSSIPHHQQLPLDPLSSPGEGPPLSPDGRWTGADSRRVTTQADKDACARFIEEYTRNCLIPYAERLMRTLNEAVAGRRGLSRSLASGMKKWFGGGGIGSPAGGGGGSGGEKNGSGGGGGAANVSYSPESPQMQMRRLADLAFLFGLNSFAHSQYQAVKKEFAADNAWLHHALALEMSAFSLHLAHPQLTAAQFRCDYVENALSGLLQNGARWPSLLRAGLVAARIHTHLEQHTAAAAQLGRLTAIENDSAVGVALWYAATSFARAKMHRKSAFYRFLAAHRWSKGGQSSLQLAACAAAFPEYVGKRWSLAEERLALELSAWSSDATVAIGAAARLVRPRQGRSDADTEAHLAHYGRVRARHAGSEADAAVARDIPAPAVDADATRVICGERPLSVEVLAGRRGEEAKWRDMERAAFHAIAGTSTGFRPAHLVSDADTDNARVRETPGGERFRVQVCVRNPLSIPLQLRDVHLGVTDVERREAGASNGSGQHHHHQHHQERHQEEQHEGIRVHHIDSLHLQPAEERMIELWVEPAAAAAAAGAASAAVAGFRVSSLRFQLCCAPGVTAAGEIPLDIRGKRLNKTEKQMKSTTFAPDERLRVSVSPRAWPLCDVRATRTPAPATAVYTDQLMTIALEITNSGPEAVEGLALAVDTVDRVMVEEQMGGEEEEGGDEGATAGSLSLPVAALDLAATPGV
;
A
#
# COMPACT_ATOMS: atom_id res chain seq x y z
N PHE A 1 -8.67 5.02 -8.73
CA PHE A 1 -8.86 4.03 -7.64
C PHE A 1 -10.32 3.62 -7.32
N ARG A 2 -11.37 4.12 -8.02
CA ARG A 2 -12.76 3.65 -7.84
C ARG A 2 -13.25 2.79 -9.02
N SER A 3 -12.74 1.57 -9.20
CA SER A 3 -13.40 0.59 -10.09
C SER A 3 -12.93 -0.87 -9.93
N ALA A 4 -12.46 -1.28 -8.76
CA ALA A 4 -12.27 -2.71 -8.51
C ALA A 4 -13.57 -3.29 -7.96
N ASN A 5 -14.41 -3.83 -8.85
CA ASN A 5 -15.39 -4.84 -8.46
C ASN A 5 -14.65 -5.88 -7.59
N PRO A 6 -15.21 -6.31 -6.43
CA PRO A 6 -14.55 -7.30 -5.59
C PRO A 6 -14.55 -8.64 -6.33
N VAL A 7 -13.51 -8.86 -7.14
CA VAL A 7 -13.22 -10.13 -7.81
C VAL A 7 -13.27 -11.22 -6.73
N CYS A 8 -13.86 -12.37 -7.06
CA CYS A 8 -13.80 -13.60 -6.25
C CYS A 8 -12.40 -13.76 -5.63
N PRO A 9 -12.23 -14.26 -4.39
CA PRO A 9 -10.91 -14.61 -3.90
C PRO A 9 -10.26 -15.43 -5.02
N PRO A 10 -9.05 -15.05 -5.48
CA PRO A 10 -8.28 -15.84 -6.40
C PRO A 10 -8.36 -17.28 -5.94
N GLN A 11 -8.71 -18.15 -6.89
CA GLN A 11 -8.88 -19.56 -6.60
C GLN A 11 -7.59 -20.03 -5.92
N PHE A 12 -7.64 -20.40 -4.64
CA PHE A 12 -6.55 -21.17 -4.06
C PHE A 12 -6.64 -22.55 -4.72
N VAL A 13 -5.87 -22.74 -5.80
CA VAL A 13 -5.96 -23.91 -6.70
C VAL A 13 -5.20 -25.10 -6.09
N MET A 14 -5.70 -25.63 -4.98
CA MET A 14 -5.40 -27.04 -4.64
C MET A 14 -5.99 -27.99 -5.70
N ALA A 15 -7.03 -27.56 -6.42
CA ALA A 15 -7.79 -28.38 -7.37
C ALA A 15 -7.21 -28.45 -8.82
N GLY A 16 -6.01 -27.93 -9.08
CA GLY A 16 -5.47 -27.86 -10.44
C GLY A 16 -3.95 -27.94 -10.57
N GLN A 17 -3.19 -27.47 -9.57
CA GLN A 17 -1.72 -27.67 -9.50
C GLN A 17 -1.22 -28.06 -8.09
N GLY A 18 -1.96 -27.72 -7.03
CA GLY A 18 -1.54 -28.02 -5.64
C GLY A 18 -1.60 -29.50 -5.24
N ALA A 19 -2.41 -30.32 -5.92
CA ALA A 19 -2.57 -31.77 -5.70
C ALA A 19 -2.25 -32.56 -6.97
N ALA A 20 -1.06 -32.32 -7.52
CA ALA A 20 -0.53 -33.00 -8.70
C ALA A 20 0.31 -34.23 -8.28
N PRO A 21 0.18 -35.40 -8.93
CA PRO A 21 1.11 -36.50 -8.71
C PRO A 21 2.54 -36.10 -9.07
N CYS A 22 3.47 -36.23 -8.13
CA CYS A 22 4.89 -35.91 -8.35
C CYS A 22 5.61 -37.03 -9.10
N VAL A 23 6.35 -36.67 -10.15
CA VAL A 23 7.17 -37.57 -10.97
C VAL A 23 8.61 -37.07 -10.96
N ALA A 24 9.52 -37.90 -10.48
CA ALA A 24 10.95 -37.59 -10.48
C ALA A 24 11.53 -37.78 -11.89
N LEU A 25 12.52 -36.97 -12.24
CA LEU A 25 13.23 -37.06 -13.51
C LEU A 25 14.74 -37.07 -13.24
N LEU A 26 15.44 -37.96 -13.93
CA LEU A 26 16.90 -38.03 -13.98
C LEU A 26 17.35 -38.18 -15.44
N ALA A 27 18.22 -37.29 -15.88
CA ALA A 27 18.73 -37.27 -17.25
C ALA A 27 20.21 -37.64 -17.33
N SER A 28 20.67 -38.18 -18.46
CA SER A 28 22.10 -38.30 -18.75
C SER A 28 22.68 -36.94 -19.16
N ARG A 29 24.02 -36.83 -19.19
CA ARG A 29 24.68 -35.61 -19.69
C ARG A 29 24.33 -35.36 -21.15
N GLY A 30 24.34 -36.38 -22.01
CA GLY A 30 23.99 -36.23 -23.42
C GLY A 30 22.52 -35.82 -23.64
N ALA A 31 21.60 -36.21 -22.76
CA ALA A 31 20.21 -35.77 -22.80
C ALA A 31 20.06 -34.31 -22.35
N ASP A 32 20.79 -33.91 -21.31
CA ASP A 32 20.85 -32.53 -20.85
C ASP A 32 21.44 -31.59 -21.92
N ASP A 33 22.51 -31.99 -22.60
CA ASP A 33 23.15 -31.20 -23.65
C ASP A 33 22.25 -31.02 -24.87
N LEU A 34 21.48 -32.05 -25.22
CA LEU A 34 20.49 -31.99 -26.30
C LEU A 34 19.37 -30.99 -25.98
N VAL A 35 18.85 -31.00 -24.75
CA VAL A 35 17.81 -30.06 -24.33
C VAL A 35 18.36 -28.64 -24.14
N ALA A 36 19.60 -28.51 -23.67
CA ALA A 36 20.31 -27.24 -23.62
C ALA A 36 20.52 -26.62 -25.02
N SER A 37 20.82 -27.43 -26.04
CA SER A 37 20.91 -26.93 -27.43
C SER A 37 19.59 -26.35 -27.96
N LYS A 38 18.45 -26.69 -27.33
CA LYS A 38 17.12 -26.16 -27.65
C LYS A 38 16.69 -24.97 -26.80
N GLY A 39 17.54 -24.48 -25.88
CA GLY A 39 17.26 -23.32 -25.05
C GLY A 39 16.46 -23.62 -23.77
N PHE A 40 16.44 -24.87 -23.29
CA PHE A 40 15.84 -25.24 -22.00
C PHE A 40 16.92 -25.67 -21.01
N MET A 41 16.69 -25.40 -19.72
CA MET A 41 17.63 -25.81 -18.67
C MET A 41 17.53 -27.30 -18.33
N SER A 42 16.33 -27.85 -18.37
CA SER A 42 16.00 -29.21 -17.94
C SER A 42 14.89 -29.81 -18.79
N ILE A 43 14.86 -31.15 -18.88
CA ILE A 43 13.81 -31.88 -19.61
C ILE A 43 12.44 -31.66 -18.94
N SER A 44 12.40 -31.52 -17.61
CA SER A 44 11.19 -31.15 -16.87
C SER A 44 10.60 -29.81 -17.35
N GLN A 45 11.45 -28.80 -17.62
CA GLN A 45 11.00 -27.52 -18.18
C GLN A 45 10.42 -27.69 -19.59
N LEU A 46 11.01 -28.55 -20.42
CA LEU A 46 10.51 -28.87 -21.76
C LEU A 46 9.11 -29.54 -21.68
N LEU A 47 8.91 -30.48 -20.76
CA LEU A 47 7.66 -31.25 -20.62
C LEU A 47 6.55 -30.50 -19.86
N ALA A 48 6.91 -29.49 -19.07
CA ALA A 48 6.03 -28.75 -18.16
C ALA A 48 4.67 -28.31 -18.75
N PRO A 49 4.56 -27.73 -19.97
CA PRO A 49 3.26 -27.27 -20.49
C PRO A 49 2.32 -28.42 -20.88
N PHE A 50 2.88 -29.61 -21.14
CA PHE A 50 2.11 -30.78 -21.58
C PHE A 50 1.79 -31.74 -20.44
N ALA A 51 2.16 -31.40 -19.20
CA ALA A 51 2.02 -32.25 -18.02
C ALA A 51 0.57 -32.56 -17.61
N THR A 52 -0.45 -32.13 -18.37
CA THR A 52 -1.86 -32.28 -18.01
C THR A 52 -2.60 -33.13 -19.04
N THR A 53 -3.16 -34.25 -18.59
CA THR A 53 -3.82 -35.25 -19.43
C THR A 53 -5.17 -35.66 -18.83
N THR A 54 -6.18 -35.89 -19.68
CA THR A 54 -7.45 -36.48 -19.26
C THR A 54 -7.42 -37.98 -19.43
N ALA A 55 -7.73 -38.72 -18.38
CA ALA A 55 -7.72 -40.18 -18.41
C ALA A 55 -8.78 -40.79 -17.49
N ASN A 56 -9.06 -42.08 -17.70
CA ASN A 56 -9.99 -42.84 -16.88
C ASN A 56 -9.23 -43.59 -15.80
N ILE A 57 -9.67 -43.48 -14.56
CA ILE A 57 -9.13 -44.24 -13.43
C ILE A 57 -10.22 -45.06 -12.75
N ARG A 58 -9.91 -46.31 -12.40
CA ARG A 58 -10.85 -47.22 -11.74
C ARG A 58 -10.85 -47.00 -10.22
N ASP A 59 -12.05 -46.86 -9.68
CA ASP A 59 -12.27 -46.86 -8.24
C ASP A 59 -11.94 -48.26 -7.66
N PRO A 60 -11.04 -48.37 -6.67
CA PRO A 60 -10.63 -49.66 -6.10
C PRO A 60 -11.72 -50.36 -5.28
N SER A 61 -12.81 -49.66 -4.91
CA SER A 61 -13.93 -50.22 -4.15
C SER A 61 -15.09 -50.69 -5.03
N THR A 62 -15.42 -49.94 -6.09
CA THR A 62 -16.56 -50.25 -6.98
C THR A 62 -16.14 -50.85 -8.32
N GLY A 63 -14.87 -50.70 -8.70
CA GLY A 63 -14.35 -51.10 -10.01
C GLY A 63 -14.78 -50.19 -11.17
N MET A 64 -15.60 -49.16 -10.92
CA MET A 64 -16.07 -48.24 -11.95
C MET A 64 -14.96 -47.27 -12.39
N ALA A 65 -14.90 -46.98 -13.68
CA ALA A 65 -13.98 -45.99 -14.23
C ALA A 65 -14.56 -44.57 -14.10
N VAL A 66 -13.75 -43.63 -13.62
CA VAL A 66 -14.06 -42.20 -13.50
C VAL A 66 -13.09 -41.43 -14.41
N SER A 67 -13.63 -40.59 -15.28
CA SER A 67 -12.82 -39.69 -16.13
C SER A 67 -12.35 -38.50 -15.31
N THR A 68 -11.03 -38.33 -15.17
CA THR A 68 -10.41 -37.24 -14.39
C THR A 68 -9.32 -36.53 -15.19
N LYS A 69 -9.15 -35.23 -14.92
CA LYS A 69 -8.06 -34.43 -15.46
C LYS A 69 -6.89 -34.50 -14.49
N ILE A 70 -5.79 -35.12 -14.91
CA ILE A 70 -4.60 -35.36 -14.09
C ILE A 70 -3.52 -34.38 -14.55
N ALA A 71 -3.02 -33.56 -13.63
CA ALA A 71 -1.87 -32.68 -13.87
C ALA A 71 -0.66 -33.25 -13.12
N LEU A 72 0.40 -33.61 -13.83
CA LEU A 72 1.65 -34.13 -13.28
C LEU A 72 2.60 -33.02 -12.87
N ASP A 73 3.33 -33.23 -11.78
CA ASP A 73 4.43 -32.37 -11.33
C ASP A 73 5.75 -33.10 -11.62
N VAL A 74 6.33 -32.86 -12.81
CA VAL A 74 7.57 -33.48 -13.27
C VAL A 74 8.75 -32.61 -12.86
N ARG A 75 9.72 -33.16 -12.11
CA ARG A 75 10.88 -32.41 -11.60
C ARG A 75 12.18 -33.15 -11.81
N ASP A 76 13.19 -32.43 -12.31
CA ASP A 76 14.55 -32.95 -12.38
C ASP A 76 15.20 -32.89 -10.98
N LEU A 77 15.51 -34.07 -10.41
CA LEU A 77 16.06 -34.16 -9.05
C LEU A 77 17.43 -33.49 -8.91
N ARG A 78 18.21 -33.38 -9.98
CA ARG A 78 19.56 -32.79 -9.94
C ARG A 78 19.56 -31.29 -10.23
N LYS A 79 18.68 -30.83 -11.12
CA LYS A 79 18.62 -29.44 -11.57
C LYS A 79 17.59 -28.60 -10.82
N ASP A 80 16.33 -29.01 -10.88
CA ASP A 80 15.21 -28.30 -10.25
C ASP A 80 15.13 -28.60 -8.75
N GLY A 81 15.62 -29.78 -8.35
CA GLY A 81 15.51 -30.29 -7.00
C GLY A 81 14.10 -30.78 -6.66
N PHE A 82 13.81 -30.92 -5.37
CA PHE A 82 12.49 -31.33 -4.89
C PHE A 82 11.59 -30.12 -4.63
N LEU A 83 11.56 -29.60 -3.41
CA LEU A 83 10.75 -28.47 -2.98
C LEU A 83 11.62 -27.52 -2.17
N LEU A 84 11.26 -26.23 -2.13
CA LEU A 84 12.07 -25.23 -1.46
C LEU A 84 12.07 -25.50 0.05
N SER A 85 13.25 -25.39 0.66
CA SER A 85 13.39 -25.50 2.11
C SER A 85 12.61 -24.37 2.81
N HIS A 86 12.27 -24.58 4.09
CA HIS A 86 11.62 -23.56 4.91
C HIS A 86 12.44 -22.28 5.08
N THR A 87 13.75 -22.32 4.83
CA THR A 87 14.62 -21.14 4.88
C THR A 87 14.56 -20.30 3.60
N VAL A 88 14.29 -20.93 2.45
CA VAL A 88 14.33 -20.26 1.14
C VAL A 88 12.93 -19.87 0.66
N LEU A 89 11.91 -20.70 0.91
CA LEU A 89 10.53 -20.46 0.49
C LEU A 89 10.00 -19.06 0.87
N PRO A 90 10.24 -18.52 2.08
CA PRO A 90 9.77 -17.18 2.44
C PRO A 90 10.32 -16.06 1.54
N HIS A 91 11.55 -16.18 1.04
CA HIS A 91 12.18 -15.19 0.17
C HIS A 91 11.57 -15.22 -1.23
N VAL A 92 11.27 -16.40 -1.74
CA VAL A 92 10.60 -16.57 -3.04
C VAL A 92 9.14 -16.07 -2.98
N LEU A 93 8.45 -16.30 -1.87
CA LEU A 93 7.12 -15.74 -1.64
C LEU A 93 7.13 -14.22 -1.48
N HIS A 94 8.22 -13.64 -0.96
CA HIS A 94 8.40 -12.19 -0.91
C HIS A 94 8.46 -11.59 -2.33
N GLU A 95 9.26 -12.19 -3.21
CA GLU A 95 9.35 -11.76 -4.62
C GLU A 95 8.04 -11.96 -5.39
N ALA A 96 7.30 -13.02 -5.09
CA ALA A 96 5.98 -13.27 -5.68
C ALA A 96 4.98 -12.13 -5.38
N LEU A 97 5.14 -11.45 -4.24
CA LEU A 97 4.28 -10.32 -3.85
C LEU A 97 4.72 -8.99 -4.47
N LEU A 98 5.99 -8.85 -4.84
CA LEU A 98 6.53 -7.65 -5.48
C LEU A 98 6.30 -7.63 -7.00
N THR A 99 6.23 -8.80 -7.61
CA THR A 99 6.20 -8.95 -9.07
C THR A 99 4.90 -8.36 -9.66
N ALA A 100 5.03 -7.63 -10.77
CA ALA A 100 3.90 -7.06 -11.49
C ALA A 100 3.05 -8.16 -12.18
N SER A 101 1.78 -7.85 -12.46
CA SER A 101 0.90 -8.77 -13.20
C SER A 101 1.40 -8.95 -14.65
N SER A 102 0.88 -9.97 -15.35
CA SER A 102 1.19 -10.27 -16.76
C SER A 102 0.97 -9.09 -17.71
N ASN A 103 0.13 -8.14 -17.33
CA ASN A 103 -0.20 -6.96 -18.14
C ASN A 103 0.76 -5.78 -17.87
N GLY A 104 1.84 -5.99 -17.12
CA GLY A 104 2.77 -4.94 -16.68
C GLY A 104 2.21 -4.00 -15.60
N ILE A 105 0.90 -4.06 -15.33
CA ILE A 105 0.24 -3.27 -14.29
C ILE A 105 0.26 -4.05 -12.97
N TRP A 106 0.86 -3.47 -11.94
CA TRP A 106 0.84 -4.04 -10.59
C TRP A 106 -0.57 -3.96 -9.99
N SER A 107 -1.02 -5.06 -9.37
CA SER A 107 -2.31 -5.12 -8.68
C SER A 107 -2.23 -6.07 -7.50
N VAL A 108 -2.95 -5.74 -6.41
CA VAL A 108 -2.97 -6.58 -5.20
C VAL A 108 -3.45 -7.98 -5.53
N ASP A 109 -4.56 -8.13 -6.25
CA ASP A 109 -5.12 -9.45 -6.59
C ASP A 109 -4.17 -10.28 -7.48
N GLY A 110 -3.42 -9.63 -8.37
CA GLY A 110 -2.39 -10.27 -9.19
C GLY A 110 -1.24 -10.83 -8.35
N SER A 111 -0.69 -10.02 -7.43
CA SER A 111 0.38 -10.45 -6.51
C SER A 111 -0.07 -11.56 -5.57
N LEU A 112 -1.31 -11.51 -5.07
CA LEU A 112 -1.85 -12.57 -4.22
C LEU A 112 -2.09 -13.88 -4.98
N LYS A 113 -2.45 -13.80 -6.27
CA LYS A 113 -2.52 -14.98 -7.13
C LYS A 113 -1.13 -15.60 -7.31
N GLN A 114 -0.12 -14.80 -7.65
CA GLN A 114 1.26 -15.28 -7.79
C GLN A 114 1.78 -15.92 -6.51
N PHE A 115 1.52 -15.31 -5.35
CA PHE A 115 1.85 -15.90 -4.04
C PHE A 115 1.19 -17.28 -3.86
N ASN A 116 -0.09 -17.41 -4.20
CA ASN A 116 -0.81 -18.67 -4.11
C ASN A 116 -0.30 -19.73 -5.11
N ASP A 117 0.11 -19.32 -6.31
CA ASP A 117 0.68 -20.22 -7.31
C ASP A 117 2.07 -20.72 -6.85
N VAL A 118 2.90 -19.82 -6.32
CA VAL A 118 4.24 -20.14 -5.78
C VAL A 118 4.17 -21.07 -4.58
N ILE A 119 3.27 -20.81 -3.62
CA ILE A 119 3.10 -21.69 -2.46
C ILE A 119 2.57 -23.06 -2.91
N ALA A 120 1.65 -23.10 -3.88
CA ALA A 120 1.17 -24.35 -4.45
C ALA A 120 2.23 -25.07 -5.29
N GLN A 121 3.25 -24.38 -5.80
CA GLN A 121 4.28 -25.01 -6.61
C GLN A 121 5.46 -25.50 -5.77
N TRP A 122 5.98 -24.74 -4.81
CA TRP A 122 7.30 -25.05 -4.23
C TRP A 122 7.32 -25.38 -2.73
N THR A 123 6.16 -25.43 -2.06
CA THR A 123 6.11 -25.78 -0.63
C THR A 123 6.39 -27.25 -0.39
N GLU A 124 7.33 -27.55 0.53
CA GLU A 124 7.63 -28.90 0.99
C GLU A 124 6.43 -29.57 1.70
N PRO A 125 6.19 -30.89 1.52
CA PRO A 125 5.18 -31.61 2.30
C PRO A 125 5.47 -31.57 3.79
N VAL A 126 4.41 -31.77 4.58
CA VAL A 126 4.56 -32.12 5.99
C VAL A 126 4.59 -33.64 6.12
N ASP A 127 5.32 -34.15 7.11
CA ASP A 127 5.54 -35.60 7.31
C ASP A 127 4.25 -36.42 7.44
N GLN A 128 3.13 -35.78 7.74
CA GLN A 128 1.83 -36.42 7.95
C GLN A 128 0.99 -36.61 6.67
N GLU A 129 1.44 -36.13 5.51
CA GLU A 129 0.73 -36.24 4.23
C GLU A 129 1.62 -36.76 3.09
N THR A 130 1.01 -37.33 2.05
CA THR A 130 1.75 -37.97 0.94
C THR A 130 1.60 -37.28 -0.41
N PHE A 131 0.92 -36.12 -0.49
CA PHE A 131 0.62 -35.41 -1.73
C PHE A 131 1.85 -35.03 -2.57
N ARG A 132 2.99 -34.76 -1.93
CA ARG A 132 4.22 -34.37 -2.62
C ARG A 132 5.26 -35.48 -2.69
N SER A 133 4.90 -36.71 -2.35
CA SER A 133 5.83 -37.84 -2.50
C SER A 133 5.91 -38.29 -3.96
N TYR A 134 7.10 -38.67 -4.42
CA TYR A 134 7.31 -39.14 -5.78
C TYR A 134 6.73 -40.54 -5.97
N LEU A 135 5.82 -40.69 -6.94
CA LEU A 135 5.20 -41.96 -7.31
C LEU A 135 6.07 -42.77 -8.28
N SER A 136 6.83 -42.07 -9.11
CA SER A 136 7.57 -42.66 -10.22
C SER A 136 8.83 -41.85 -10.53
N CYS A 137 9.75 -42.47 -11.27
CA CYS A 137 10.96 -41.85 -11.77
C CYS A 137 11.11 -42.12 -13.27
N LEU A 138 11.30 -41.04 -14.04
CA LEU A 138 11.65 -41.06 -15.46
C LEU A 138 13.16 -40.98 -15.61
N PHE A 139 13.72 -41.86 -16.45
CA PHE A 139 15.14 -41.86 -16.78
C PHE A 139 15.33 -41.51 -18.25
N PHE A 140 16.02 -40.41 -18.54
CA PHE A 140 16.28 -39.96 -19.90
C PHE A 140 17.73 -40.21 -20.27
N VAL A 141 17.95 -40.90 -21.38
CA VAL A 141 19.26 -41.10 -22.00
C VAL A 141 19.23 -40.60 -23.44
N SER A 142 20.40 -40.26 -23.99
CA SER A 142 20.51 -39.69 -25.33
C SER A 142 21.35 -40.56 -26.25
N THR A 143 21.10 -40.48 -27.55
CA THR A 143 22.00 -41.01 -28.59
C THR A 143 23.38 -40.34 -28.59
N ARG A 144 23.51 -39.15 -27.96
CA ARG A 144 24.80 -38.45 -27.75
C ARG A 144 25.67 -39.05 -26.65
N ASP A 145 25.14 -39.93 -25.80
CA ASP A 145 25.94 -40.60 -24.77
C ASP A 145 26.87 -41.65 -25.39
N GLU A 146 28.12 -41.73 -24.95
CA GLU A 146 29.09 -42.73 -25.42
C GLU A 146 28.56 -44.16 -25.20
N ASN A 147 27.98 -44.41 -24.02
CA ASN A 147 27.30 -45.65 -23.68
C ASN A 147 26.00 -45.36 -22.92
N ALA A 148 24.89 -45.27 -23.66
CA ALA A 148 23.57 -44.95 -23.11
C ALA A 148 23.08 -45.96 -22.05
N LEU A 149 23.38 -47.25 -22.18
CA LEU A 149 22.99 -48.26 -21.20
C LEU A 149 23.78 -48.15 -19.89
N ALA A 150 25.07 -47.85 -19.98
CA ALA A 150 25.89 -47.60 -18.79
C ALA A 150 25.47 -46.30 -18.08
N ALA A 151 25.17 -45.23 -18.84
CA ALA A 151 24.61 -44.01 -18.27
C ALA A 151 23.26 -44.31 -17.57
N LEU A 152 22.40 -45.11 -18.20
CA LEU A 152 21.11 -45.49 -17.62
C LEU A 152 21.27 -46.27 -16.31
N SER A 153 22.16 -47.26 -16.26
CA SER A 153 22.39 -48.07 -15.06
C SER A 153 22.91 -47.22 -13.89
N GLN A 154 23.78 -46.24 -14.17
CA GLN A 154 24.25 -45.26 -13.19
C GLN A 154 23.10 -44.41 -12.63
N LEU A 155 22.21 -43.89 -13.49
CA LEU A 155 21.06 -43.10 -13.04
C LEU A 155 20.11 -43.92 -12.15
N ILE A 156 19.87 -45.19 -12.50
CA ILE A 156 19.06 -46.12 -11.70
C ILE A 156 19.70 -46.34 -10.33
N GLN A 157 21.03 -46.51 -10.28
CA GLN A 157 21.77 -46.69 -9.03
C GLN A 157 21.70 -45.43 -8.15
N LEU A 158 21.82 -44.24 -8.74
CA LEU A 158 21.66 -42.97 -8.03
C LEU A 158 20.27 -42.82 -7.40
N GLN A 159 19.22 -43.15 -8.14
CA GLN A 159 17.85 -43.16 -7.62
C GLN A 159 17.70 -44.16 -6.46
N HIS A 160 18.23 -45.37 -6.62
CA HIS A 160 18.16 -46.41 -5.60
C HIS A 160 18.92 -46.03 -4.33
N SER A 161 20.15 -45.48 -4.45
CA SER A 161 20.91 -44.99 -3.30
C SER A 161 20.20 -43.86 -2.60
N GLN A 162 19.57 -42.94 -3.32
CA GLN A 162 18.84 -41.83 -2.69
C GLN A 162 17.66 -42.30 -1.84
N GLN A 163 16.96 -43.32 -2.33
CA GLN A 163 15.77 -43.88 -1.70
C GLN A 163 16.10 -44.78 -0.48
N HIS A 164 17.17 -45.58 -0.57
CA HIS A 164 17.48 -46.62 0.43
C HIS A 164 18.74 -46.35 1.27
N SER A 165 19.59 -45.40 0.90
CA SER A 165 20.78 -45.07 1.69
C SER A 165 20.42 -44.33 2.98
N SER A 166 20.97 -44.82 4.09
CA SER A 166 20.93 -44.17 5.41
C SER A 166 21.80 -42.91 5.44
N GLU A 167 22.94 -42.90 4.75
CA GLU A 167 23.76 -41.71 4.52
C GLU A 167 23.17 -40.93 3.33
N GLY A 168 22.55 -39.79 3.63
CA GLY A 168 21.77 -39.01 2.67
C GLY A 168 22.61 -38.40 1.55
N VAL A 169 22.74 -39.10 0.43
CA VAL A 169 23.25 -38.52 -0.82
C VAL A 169 22.28 -37.42 -1.29
N SER A 170 22.66 -36.15 -1.10
CA SER A 170 21.94 -35.01 -1.65
C SER A 170 22.16 -34.95 -3.15
N LEU A 171 21.18 -35.40 -3.93
CA LEU A 171 21.22 -35.32 -5.39
C LEU A 171 20.86 -33.93 -5.94
N GLY A 172 20.09 -33.16 -5.19
CA GLY A 172 19.57 -31.86 -5.61
C GLY A 172 20.32 -30.67 -5.01
N PRO A 173 19.98 -29.45 -5.43
CA PRO A 173 20.55 -28.23 -4.89
C PRO A 173 20.33 -28.10 -3.37
N SER A 174 21.28 -27.48 -2.65
CA SER A 174 21.24 -27.34 -1.19
C SER A 174 20.08 -26.51 -0.64
N HIS A 175 19.40 -25.72 -1.49
CA HIS A 175 18.20 -24.96 -1.14
C HIS A 175 16.90 -25.77 -1.21
N CYS A 176 16.98 -27.03 -1.64
CA CYS A 176 15.84 -27.93 -1.75
C CYS A 176 15.81 -28.94 -0.59
N ALA A 177 14.60 -29.31 -0.18
CA ALA A 177 14.36 -30.43 0.72
C ALA A 177 14.74 -31.78 0.09
N ARG A 178 14.90 -32.82 0.92
CA ARG A 178 15.21 -34.17 0.44
C ARG A 178 14.01 -34.77 -0.30
N PRO A 179 14.20 -35.42 -1.47
CA PRO A 179 13.14 -36.14 -2.15
C PRO A 179 12.54 -37.25 -1.29
N VAL A 180 11.21 -37.30 -1.19
CA VAL A 180 10.43 -38.32 -0.47
C VAL A 180 9.68 -39.18 -1.49
N TRP A 181 9.67 -40.50 -1.29
CA TRP A 181 9.00 -41.47 -2.18
C TRP A 181 7.76 -42.04 -1.55
N THR A 182 6.73 -42.29 -2.36
CA THR A 182 5.44 -42.83 -1.88
C THR A 182 5.53 -44.28 -1.44
N THR A 183 6.39 -45.08 -2.08
CA THR A 183 6.56 -46.51 -1.84
C THR A 183 8.04 -46.88 -1.93
N PRO A 184 8.49 -47.97 -1.25
CA PRO A 184 9.85 -48.50 -1.43
C PRO A 184 10.13 -48.98 -2.87
N THR A 185 9.09 -49.39 -3.60
CA THR A 185 9.19 -49.90 -4.98
C THR A 185 8.56 -48.91 -5.96
N THR A 186 9.37 -47.98 -6.45
CA THR A 186 8.94 -46.88 -7.32
C THR A 186 8.76 -47.34 -8.77
N LEU A 187 7.78 -46.76 -9.47
CA LEU A 187 7.61 -47.01 -10.90
C LEU A 187 8.77 -46.37 -11.68
N LYS A 188 9.46 -47.16 -12.49
CA LYS A 188 10.58 -46.72 -13.34
C LYS A 188 10.15 -46.76 -14.81
N HIS A 189 10.43 -45.70 -15.55
CA HIS A 189 10.20 -45.63 -16.99
C HIS A 189 11.40 -45.01 -17.69
N TYR A 190 11.79 -45.59 -18.82
CA TYR A 190 13.06 -45.34 -19.48
C TYR A 190 12.83 -44.72 -20.84
N VAL A 191 13.50 -43.61 -21.13
CA VAL A 191 13.25 -42.80 -22.33
C VAL A 191 14.55 -42.56 -23.07
N VAL A 192 14.56 -42.86 -24.38
CA VAL A 192 15.65 -42.47 -25.29
C VAL A 192 15.27 -41.20 -26.01
N VAL A 193 16.05 -40.14 -25.81
CA VAL A 193 15.92 -38.87 -26.53
C VAL A 193 16.89 -38.86 -27.71
N TYR A 194 16.43 -38.44 -28.89
CA TYR A 194 17.26 -38.44 -30.10
C TYR A 194 16.81 -37.38 -31.10
N GLU A 195 17.72 -36.98 -31.99
CA GLU A 195 17.45 -36.15 -33.17
C GLU A 195 17.21 -37.03 -34.41
N ALA A 196 16.48 -36.54 -35.40
CA ALA A 196 16.22 -37.25 -36.67
C ALA A 196 17.48 -37.83 -37.34
N SER A 197 18.62 -37.13 -37.24
CA SER A 197 19.90 -37.60 -37.81
C SER A 197 20.41 -38.89 -37.18
N GLU A 198 19.99 -39.20 -35.95
CA GLU A 198 20.48 -40.33 -35.15
C GLU A 198 19.43 -41.44 -34.99
N GLU A 199 18.40 -41.48 -35.85
CA GLU A 199 17.26 -42.41 -35.75
C GLU A 199 17.67 -43.89 -35.79
N GLN A 200 18.69 -44.26 -36.57
CA GLN A 200 19.15 -45.65 -36.61
C GLN A 200 19.79 -46.07 -35.27
N ARG A 201 20.61 -45.19 -34.68
CA ARG A 201 21.26 -45.43 -33.39
C ARG A 201 20.24 -45.45 -32.25
N SER A 202 19.19 -44.62 -32.32
CA SER A 202 18.14 -44.61 -31.31
C SER A 202 17.32 -45.91 -31.30
N ARG A 203 17.08 -46.53 -32.46
CA ARG A 203 16.42 -47.85 -32.59
C ARG A 203 17.26 -48.97 -31.97
N GLU A 204 18.58 -48.96 -32.16
CA GLU A 204 19.49 -49.94 -31.57
C GLU A 204 19.52 -49.83 -30.04
N ILE A 205 19.70 -48.61 -29.51
CA ILE A 205 19.68 -48.35 -28.06
C ILE A 205 18.33 -48.74 -27.46
N PHE A 206 17.23 -48.37 -28.12
CA PHE A 206 15.88 -48.71 -27.67
C PHE A 206 15.63 -50.21 -27.67
N SER A 207 16.04 -50.95 -28.70
CA SER A 207 15.94 -52.41 -28.73
C SER A 207 16.71 -53.04 -27.57
N ALA A 208 17.91 -52.55 -27.28
CA ALA A 208 18.71 -53.02 -26.16
C ALA A 208 18.06 -52.71 -24.80
N MET A 209 17.49 -51.51 -24.62
CA MET A 209 16.73 -51.14 -23.43
C MET A 209 15.49 -52.01 -23.24
N CYS A 210 14.70 -52.22 -24.30
CA CYS A 210 13.52 -53.09 -24.29
C CYS A 210 13.88 -54.53 -23.91
N SER A 211 15.02 -55.05 -24.39
CA SER A 211 15.49 -56.39 -24.02
C SER A 211 15.89 -56.51 -22.54
N THR A 212 16.35 -55.43 -21.92
CA THR A 212 16.85 -55.42 -20.54
C THR A 212 15.74 -55.12 -19.53
N TYR A 213 14.87 -54.15 -19.84
CA TYR A 213 13.90 -53.56 -18.91
C TYR A 213 12.44 -53.80 -19.29
N GLY A 214 12.18 -54.43 -20.45
CA GLY A 214 10.83 -54.68 -20.96
C GLY A 214 10.29 -53.55 -21.83
N ILE A 215 9.54 -53.93 -22.87
CA ILE A 215 9.00 -53.00 -23.87
C ILE A 215 7.97 -52.02 -23.29
N GLU A 216 7.20 -52.45 -22.29
CA GLU A 216 6.16 -51.63 -21.64
C GLU A 216 6.73 -50.49 -20.78
N SER A 217 8.01 -50.58 -20.39
CA SER A 217 8.70 -49.59 -19.55
C SER A 217 9.62 -48.66 -20.34
N CYS A 218 9.70 -48.81 -21.67
CA CYS A 218 10.60 -48.04 -22.52
C CYS A 218 9.82 -47.17 -23.51
N SER A 219 10.30 -45.95 -23.78
CA SER A 219 9.76 -45.07 -24.82
C SER A 219 10.87 -44.32 -25.57
N GLN A 220 10.50 -43.74 -26.71
CA GLN A 220 11.38 -42.94 -27.55
C GLN A 220 10.82 -41.52 -27.67
N LEU A 221 11.66 -40.51 -27.49
CA LEU A 221 11.31 -39.10 -27.64
C LEU A 221 12.19 -38.46 -28.72
N ARG A 222 11.59 -38.20 -29.88
CA ARG A 222 12.25 -37.51 -30.98
C ARG A 222 12.20 -36.00 -30.78
N LEU A 223 13.35 -35.34 -30.90
CA LEU A 223 13.53 -33.91 -30.69
C LEU A 223 14.39 -33.34 -31.83
N ASP A 224 13.79 -32.73 -32.85
CA ASP A 224 14.50 -32.37 -34.09
C ASP A 224 15.00 -30.93 -34.18
N GLY A 225 14.34 -29.94 -33.55
CA GLY A 225 14.80 -28.53 -33.40
C GLY A 225 15.41 -27.85 -34.64
N VAL A 226 14.65 -27.02 -35.37
CA VAL A 226 15.19 -26.27 -36.52
C VAL A 226 15.56 -24.84 -36.13
N ARG A 227 16.84 -24.44 -36.32
CA ARG A 227 17.20 -22.99 -36.39
C ARG A 227 16.51 -22.43 -37.63
N THR A 228 15.39 -21.72 -37.47
CA THR A 228 15.02 -20.75 -38.49
C THR A 228 16.08 -19.66 -38.43
N SER A 229 17.02 -19.72 -39.37
CA SER A 229 17.88 -18.58 -39.65
C SER A 229 16.96 -17.40 -39.93
N CYS A 230 17.00 -16.39 -39.08
CA CYS A 230 16.67 -15.03 -39.45
C CYS A 230 17.68 -14.61 -40.53
N GLY A 231 17.44 -15.09 -41.75
CA GLY A 231 17.98 -14.53 -42.97
C GLY A 231 17.04 -13.41 -43.38
N GLU A 232 17.61 -12.22 -43.50
CA GLU A 232 17.06 -11.11 -44.24
C GLU A 232 16.39 -11.61 -45.53
N THR A 233 15.09 -11.41 -45.65
CA THR A 233 14.43 -11.05 -46.91
C THR A 233 12.96 -10.77 -46.59
N GLY A 234 12.56 -9.52 -46.80
CA GLY A 234 11.17 -9.10 -46.71
C GLY A 234 10.31 -9.91 -47.68
N GLY A 235 9.25 -10.49 -47.15
CA GLY A 235 8.25 -11.21 -47.92
C GLY A 235 7.12 -11.63 -47.00
N GLY A 236 6.11 -10.77 -46.90
CA GLY A 236 4.91 -11.03 -46.11
C GLY A 236 4.22 -12.32 -46.56
N GLY A 237 4.18 -13.30 -45.66
CA GLY A 237 3.35 -14.50 -45.76
C GLY A 237 2.97 -14.90 -44.35
N GLY A 238 1.68 -14.84 -44.03
CA GLY A 238 1.14 -15.06 -42.70
C GLY A 238 1.53 -16.43 -42.15
N MET A 239 2.36 -16.44 -41.12
CA MET A 239 2.54 -17.58 -40.24
C MET A 239 1.64 -17.33 -39.03
N GLU A 240 0.65 -18.18 -38.82
CA GLU A 240 -0.18 -18.16 -37.60
C GLU A 240 0.74 -18.25 -36.37
N ASP A 241 0.86 -17.16 -35.62
CA ASP A 241 1.56 -17.12 -34.33
C ASP A 241 0.80 -17.98 -33.32
N SER A 242 1.05 -19.29 -33.32
CA SER A 242 0.61 -20.16 -32.21
C SER A 242 1.29 -19.66 -30.93
N PRO A 243 0.55 -19.37 -29.84
CA PRO A 243 1.15 -18.85 -28.61
C PRO A 243 2.20 -19.81 -28.04
N ASP A 244 3.32 -19.28 -27.56
CA ASP A 244 4.36 -20.07 -26.89
C ASP A 244 3.76 -20.82 -25.67
N PRO A 245 3.71 -22.17 -25.68
CA PRO A 245 3.09 -22.93 -24.59
C PRO A 245 3.85 -22.77 -23.26
N TRP A 246 5.15 -22.42 -23.30
CA TRP A 246 5.98 -22.22 -22.10
C TRP A 246 5.87 -20.80 -21.52
N ALA A 247 5.30 -19.83 -22.25
CA ALA A 247 5.18 -18.45 -21.80
C ALA A 247 4.41 -18.31 -20.48
N SER A 248 3.44 -19.19 -20.24
CA SER A 248 2.62 -19.20 -19.01
C SER A 248 3.41 -19.49 -17.74
N ARG A 249 4.56 -20.19 -17.83
CA ARG A 249 5.38 -20.58 -16.67
C ARG A 249 6.62 -19.72 -16.46
N LEU A 250 7.01 -18.93 -17.45
CA LEU A 250 8.15 -18.01 -17.37
C LEU A 250 8.10 -17.07 -16.15
N PRO A 251 6.95 -16.43 -15.82
CA PRO A 251 6.88 -15.56 -14.65
C PRO A 251 7.24 -16.28 -13.35
N ALA A 252 6.81 -17.53 -13.17
CA ALA A 252 7.15 -18.31 -11.99
C ALA A 252 8.67 -18.54 -11.90
N TYR A 253 9.32 -18.98 -12.98
CA TYR A 253 10.78 -19.18 -12.95
C TYR A 253 11.57 -17.90 -12.65
N ARG A 254 11.13 -16.74 -13.14
CA ARG A 254 11.74 -15.45 -12.80
C ARG A 254 11.59 -15.11 -11.31
N ILE A 255 10.42 -15.36 -10.73
CA ILE A 255 10.17 -15.18 -9.29
C ILE A 255 11.07 -16.10 -8.46
N LEU A 256 11.25 -17.36 -8.90
CA LEU A 256 12.15 -18.31 -8.25
C LEU A 256 13.59 -17.80 -8.24
N GLU A 257 14.09 -17.34 -9.39
CA GLU A 257 15.46 -16.84 -9.51
C GLU A 257 15.70 -15.61 -8.63
N ALA A 258 14.80 -14.61 -8.69
CA ALA A 258 14.88 -13.44 -7.84
C ALA A 258 14.83 -13.80 -6.35
N GLY A 259 13.98 -14.75 -5.98
CA GLY A 259 13.83 -15.18 -4.60
C GLY A 259 15.03 -15.98 -4.07
N LEU A 260 15.67 -16.78 -4.92
CA LEU A 260 16.92 -17.45 -4.61
C LEU A 260 18.05 -16.45 -4.40
N GLU A 261 18.13 -15.42 -5.24
CA GLU A 261 19.14 -14.37 -5.09
C GLU A 261 18.95 -13.59 -3.79
N ARG A 262 17.70 -13.20 -3.47
CA ARG A 262 17.36 -12.60 -2.18
C ARG A 262 17.76 -13.48 -1.00
N ALA A 263 17.55 -14.79 -1.09
CA ALA A 263 17.95 -15.71 -0.03
C ALA A 263 19.49 -15.76 0.13
N ARG A 264 20.25 -15.72 -0.97
CA ARG A 264 21.72 -15.64 -0.92
C ARG A 264 22.20 -14.35 -0.26
N LEU A 265 21.62 -13.21 -0.64
CA LEU A 265 21.95 -11.91 -0.05
C LEU A 265 21.64 -11.89 1.45
N SER A 266 20.47 -12.38 1.86
CA SER A 266 20.12 -12.46 3.30
C SER A 266 21.07 -13.36 4.08
N LEU A 267 21.54 -14.47 3.50
CA LEU A 267 22.52 -15.34 4.13
C LEU A 267 23.88 -14.65 4.26
N ALA A 268 24.31 -13.92 3.22
CA ALA A 268 25.55 -13.15 3.24
C ALA A 268 25.51 -12.03 4.30
N GLU A 269 24.41 -11.31 4.42
CA GLU A 269 24.18 -10.30 5.45
C GLU A 269 24.24 -10.91 6.86
N LYS A 270 23.58 -12.04 7.09
CA LYS A 270 23.61 -12.75 8.38
C LYS A 270 25.02 -13.25 8.71
N ALA A 271 25.76 -13.74 7.71
CA ALA A 271 27.14 -14.16 7.89
C ALA A 271 28.07 -12.97 8.21
N ALA A 272 27.89 -11.84 7.53
CA ALA A 272 28.63 -10.60 7.81
C ALA A 272 28.31 -10.05 9.21
N ALA A 273 27.04 -10.07 9.63
CA ALA A 273 26.63 -9.66 10.97
C ALA A 273 27.17 -10.59 12.06
N ALA A 274 27.21 -11.90 11.81
CA ALA A 274 27.82 -12.87 12.72
C ALA A 274 29.36 -12.70 12.82
N ALA A 275 30.02 -12.36 11.71
CA ALA A 275 31.46 -12.05 11.68
C ALA A 275 31.80 -10.71 12.35
N ALA A 276 30.86 -9.75 12.36
CA ALA A 276 31.00 -8.46 13.04
C ALA A 276 30.68 -8.51 14.55
N ALA A 277 30.14 -9.63 15.05
CA ALA A 277 29.90 -9.82 16.48
C ALA A 277 31.23 -10.13 17.21
N PRO A 278 31.54 -9.47 18.34
CA PRO A 278 32.78 -9.73 19.07
C PRO A 278 32.76 -11.15 19.69
N THR A 279 33.54 -12.07 19.12
CA THR A 279 33.66 -13.46 19.60
C THR A 279 34.66 -13.59 20.74
N SER A 280 34.23 -14.11 21.89
CA SER A 280 35.11 -14.80 22.85
C SER A 280 35.35 -16.26 22.39
N PRO A 281 36.48 -16.91 22.71
CA PRO A 281 36.85 -18.19 22.10
C PRO A 281 36.45 -19.42 22.92
N SER A 282 35.82 -20.40 22.26
CA SER A 282 35.88 -21.88 22.43
C SER A 282 34.73 -22.45 21.56
N THR A 283 34.75 -23.53 20.78
CA THR A 283 35.49 -24.81 20.66
C THR A 283 35.22 -25.33 19.21
N PRO A 284 36.06 -26.15 18.53
CA PRO A 284 35.79 -26.52 17.15
C PRO A 284 34.65 -27.57 17.05
N ALA A 285 33.60 -27.24 16.30
CA ALA A 285 32.56 -28.19 15.91
C ALA A 285 32.86 -28.74 14.51
N MET A 286 33.18 -30.04 14.43
CA MET A 286 33.13 -30.79 13.19
C MET A 286 31.68 -31.04 12.76
N GLY A 287 31.43 -30.98 11.44
CA GLY A 287 30.29 -31.62 10.79
C GLY A 287 29.03 -30.76 10.67
N ILE A 288 28.87 -30.07 9.53
CA ILE A 288 27.57 -29.58 9.07
C ILE A 288 26.71 -30.81 8.79
N THR A 289 25.82 -31.13 9.72
CA THR A 289 24.63 -31.94 9.46
C THR A 289 23.42 -31.04 9.61
N THR A 290 22.57 -31.03 8.58
CA THR A 290 21.27 -30.36 8.57
C THR A 290 20.39 -30.96 9.65
N ILE A 291 20.40 -30.38 10.85
CA ILE A 291 19.44 -30.69 11.90
C ILE A 291 18.29 -29.69 11.77
N SER A 292 17.14 -30.22 11.35
CA SER A 292 15.84 -29.60 11.48
C SER A 292 15.53 -29.43 12.97
N SER A 293 15.74 -28.23 13.51
CA SER A 293 15.39 -27.91 14.89
C SER A 293 13.91 -27.51 14.97
N SER A 294 13.10 -28.42 15.50
CA SER A 294 11.77 -28.16 16.04
C SER A 294 11.87 -27.24 17.25
N TYR A 295 11.28 -26.03 17.18
CA TYR A 295 11.16 -25.14 18.32
C TYR A 295 9.78 -25.26 18.97
N SER A 296 9.81 -25.43 20.29
CA SER A 296 8.68 -25.56 21.20
C SER A 296 7.98 -24.22 21.39
N ILE A 297 6.65 -24.21 21.24
CA ILE A 297 5.79 -23.07 21.59
C ILE A 297 5.54 -23.11 23.10
N SER A 298 5.98 -22.08 23.82
CA SER A 298 5.44 -21.76 25.14
C SER A 298 4.07 -21.10 24.96
N SER A 299 3.03 -21.83 25.34
CA SER A 299 1.64 -21.39 25.38
C SER A 299 1.44 -20.22 26.36
N ALA A 300 0.87 -19.12 25.87
CA ALA A 300 0.12 -18.17 26.67
C ALA A 300 -1.28 -17.99 26.07
N ALA A 301 -2.25 -18.79 26.54
CA ALA A 301 -3.67 -18.44 26.53
C ALA A 301 -3.96 -17.83 27.92
N SER A 302 -4.57 -16.66 28.08
CA SER A 302 -5.93 -16.34 27.64
C SER A 302 -6.21 -14.86 27.93
N ALA A 303 -6.83 -14.14 27.00
CA ALA A 303 -7.63 -12.95 27.32
C ALA A 303 -8.56 -12.62 26.15
N SER A 304 -9.87 -12.64 26.44
CA SER A 304 -10.96 -12.11 25.64
C SER A 304 -10.83 -10.60 25.36
N PRO A 305 -11.53 -10.06 24.34
CA PRO A 305 -11.22 -8.75 23.79
C PRO A 305 -11.86 -7.64 24.60
N SER A 306 -11.05 -6.88 25.33
CA SER A 306 -11.44 -5.60 25.91
C SER A 306 -10.40 -4.53 25.54
N THR A 307 -10.93 -3.46 24.98
CA THR A 307 -10.34 -2.17 24.63
C THR A 307 -9.19 -1.71 25.53
N VAL A 308 -7.93 -1.81 25.07
CA VAL A 308 -6.81 -0.96 25.51
C VAL A 308 -5.78 -0.87 24.36
N LEU A 309 -5.51 0.35 23.86
CA LEU A 309 -4.38 0.65 22.99
C LEU A 309 -3.06 0.37 23.74
N PRO A 310 -2.04 -0.27 23.16
CA PRO A 310 -0.69 -0.22 23.72
C PRO A 310 -0.07 1.17 23.50
N PRO A 311 0.76 1.67 24.43
CA PRO A 311 1.45 2.95 24.28
C PRO A 311 2.52 2.87 23.18
N GLN A 312 2.65 3.95 22.41
CA GLN A 312 3.70 4.14 21.43
C GLN A 312 5.09 4.23 22.09
N PRO A 313 6.16 3.71 21.46
CA PRO A 313 7.51 4.21 21.76
C PRO A 313 7.71 5.59 21.11
N PRO A 314 8.41 6.53 21.76
CA PRO A 314 8.65 7.85 21.20
C PRO A 314 9.58 7.79 19.98
N LEU A 315 9.28 8.63 19.00
CA LEU A 315 10.12 8.94 17.86
C LEU A 315 11.44 9.55 18.34
N GLN A 316 12.57 8.86 18.13
CA GLN A 316 13.88 9.45 18.33
C GLN A 316 14.68 9.43 17.02
N GLN A 317 15.13 10.61 16.63
CA GLN A 317 15.89 10.95 15.43
C GLN A 317 17.20 10.15 15.36
N MET A 318 17.49 9.54 14.20
CA MET A 318 18.86 9.16 13.84
C MET A 318 19.52 10.33 13.10
N GLN A 319 20.58 10.89 13.69
CA GLN A 319 21.56 11.75 13.02
C GLN A 319 22.90 11.00 12.91
N TYR A 320 23.53 11.07 11.74
CA TYR A 320 24.90 10.62 11.50
C TYR A 320 25.90 11.71 11.93
N ALA A 321 27.00 11.32 12.59
CA ALA A 321 28.28 12.05 12.57
C ALA A 321 29.44 11.11 12.94
N ALA A 322 30.56 11.28 12.24
CA ALA A 322 31.78 10.50 12.36
C ALA A 322 32.89 11.22 13.14
N ALA A 323 33.82 10.40 13.65
CA ALA A 323 35.26 10.64 13.90
C ALA A 323 35.80 11.02 15.30
N ALA A 324 36.86 10.27 15.65
CA ALA A 324 38.10 10.61 16.36
C ALA A 324 38.30 10.21 17.86
N ALA A 325 39.10 9.13 18.00
CA ALA A 325 40.30 8.93 18.85
C ALA A 325 40.29 9.24 20.37
N GLY A 326 40.78 8.27 21.15
CA GLY A 326 41.31 8.48 22.52
C GLY A 326 41.68 7.17 23.23
N ALA A 327 42.98 6.96 23.47
CA ALA A 327 43.62 5.75 24.00
C ALA A 327 43.45 5.54 25.53
N GLY A 328 43.70 4.31 26.01
CA GLY A 328 43.93 4.02 27.43
C GLY A 328 44.13 2.54 27.73
N ALA A 329 45.34 2.16 28.17
CA ALA A 329 45.87 0.81 28.33
C ALA A 329 45.55 0.12 29.69
N SER A 330 45.66 -1.22 29.76
CA SER A 330 46.56 -1.96 30.69
C SER A 330 46.28 -3.48 30.69
N VAL A 331 47.21 -4.33 30.26
CA VAL A 331 48.09 -5.23 31.07
C VAL A 331 47.38 -6.42 31.77
N ALA A 332 47.68 -7.65 31.34
CA ALA A 332 48.35 -8.69 32.16
C ALA A 332 48.51 -10.01 31.37
N ALA A 333 49.63 -10.69 31.63
CA ALA A 333 50.27 -11.72 30.82
C ALA A 333 50.08 -13.15 31.35
N SER A 334 50.87 -14.07 30.76
CA SER A 334 51.15 -15.50 31.09
C SER A 334 50.19 -16.52 30.45
N GLY A 335 50.61 -17.63 29.82
CA GLY A 335 51.89 -18.30 29.63
C GLY A 335 51.63 -19.82 29.41
N ALA A 336 52.59 -20.55 28.83
CA ALA A 336 52.71 -22.03 28.73
C ALA A 336 52.02 -22.71 27.51
N THR A 337 52.76 -23.07 26.44
CA THR A 337 53.56 -24.30 26.14
C THR A 337 52.78 -25.48 25.55
N SER A 338 53.23 -25.90 24.36
CA SER A 338 52.91 -27.10 23.54
C SER A 338 53.14 -28.44 24.29
N PRO A 339 52.76 -29.65 23.78
CA PRO A 339 53.33 -30.22 22.55
C PRO A 339 52.43 -31.18 21.71
N SER A 340 52.97 -31.46 20.53
CA SER A 340 52.59 -32.43 19.49
C SER A 340 52.66 -33.90 19.90
N SER A 341 51.81 -34.76 19.30
CA SER A 341 52.12 -36.16 19.02
C SER A 341 51.35 -36.72 17.82
N SER A 342 52.10 -37.43 16.98
CA SER A 342 51.79 -38.13 15.73
C SER A 342 51.21 -39.55 15.95
N ILE A 343 50.89 -40.27 14.84
CA ILE A 343 50.80 -41.76 14.61
C ILE A 343 49.46 -42.15 13.86
N PRO A 344 49.38 -43.15 12.94
CA PRO A 344 49.99 -43.30 11.61
C PRO A 344 48.95 -43.75 10.51
N HIS A 345 49.45 -44.02 9.30
CA HIS A 345 48.71 -44.52 8.13
C HIS A 345 48.12 -45.95 8.24
N HIS A 346 46.94 -46.17 7.63
CA HIS A 346 46.55 -47.43 7.00
C HIS A 346 46.07 -47.18 5.55
N GLN A 347 46.58 -48.00 4.63
CA GLN A 347 46.54 -47.84 3.17
C GLN A 347 45.19 -48.21 2.53
N GLN A 348 44.72 -47.37 1.61
CA GLN A 348 43.64 -47.65 0.65
C GLN A 348 44.24 -47.82 -0.76
N LEU A 349 43.77 -48.83 -1.50
CA LEU A 349 44.03 -49.05 -2.92
C LEU A 349 43.29 -48.00 -3.79
N PRO A 350 43.82 -47.64 -4.98
CA PRO A 350 43.44 -46.42 -5.68
C PRO A 350 42.18 -46.58 -6.54
N LEU A 351 41.21 -45.68 -6.34
CA LEU A 351 40.18 -45.31 -7.32
C LEU A 351 40.53 -43.90 -7.80
N ASP A 352 40.75 -43.75 -9.10
CA ASP A 352 40.96 -42.45 -9.73
C ASP A 352 39.70 -41.56 -9.62
N PRO A 353 39.86 -40.22 -9.53
CA PRO A 353 38.82 -39.32 -9.05
C PRO A 353 37.96 -38.76 -10.19
N LEU A 354 36.65 -39.03 -10.15
CA LEU A 354 35.67 -38.17 -10.81
C LEU A 354 35.19 -37.12 -9.79
N SER A 355 35.99 -36.06 -9.74
CA SER A 355 35.70 -34.67 -9.32
C SER A 355 34.87 -34.44 -8.04
N SER A 356 35.59 -33.95 -7.01
CA SER A 356 35.04 -33.14 -5.92
C SER A 356 34.29 -31.90 -6.43
N PRO A 357 33.37 -31.32 -5.63
CA PRO A 357 32.64 -30.12 -5.98
C PRO A 357 33.59 -28.92 -5.91
N GLY A 358 34.18 -28.56 -7.06
CA GLY A 358 34.98 -27.36 -7.19
C GLY A 358 34.10 -26.11 -7.17
N GLU A 359 34.47 -25.15 -6.32
CA GLU A 359 34.13 -23.74 -6.50
C GLU A 359 34.48 -23.32 -7.92
N GLY A 360 33.45 -23.03 -8.73
CA GLY A 360 33.60 -22.30 -9.98
C GLY A 360 33.77 -20.80 -9.69
N PRO A 361 34.40 -20.04 -10.59
CA PRO A 361 34.57 -18.59 -10.44
C PRO A 361 33.19 -17.88 -10.42
N PRO A 362 33.09 -16.65 -9.90
CA PRO A 362 31.83 -15.91 -9.88
C PRO A 362 31.39 -15.64 -11.33
N LEU A 363 30.36 -16.35 -11.77
CA LEU A 363 29.76 -16.18 -13.09
C LEU A 363 28.88 -14.92 -13.08
N SER A 364 29.00 -14.11 -14.13
CA SER A 364 28.35 -12.81 -14.33
C SER A 364 26.81 -12.84 -14.24
N PRO A 365 26.15 -11.67 -14.02
CA PRO A 365 24.73 -11.57 -13.65
C PRO A 365 23.69 -11.89 -14.74
N ASP A 366 24.12 -12.39 -15.90
CA ASP A 366 23.20 -12.75 -16.98
C ASP A 366 22.64 -14.16 -16.78
N GLY A 367 21.58 -14.23 -15.97
CA GLY A 367 20.39 -15.04 -16.24
C GLY A 367 20.56 -16.55 -16.33
N ARG A 368 20.48 -17.24 -15.18
CA ARG A 368 20.35 -18.70 -15.16
C ARG A 368 19.05 -19.12 -15.86
N TRP A 369 17.97 -18.34 -15.74
CA TRP A 369 16.69 -18.62 -16.40
C TRP A 369 16.28 -17.58 -17.46
N THR A 370 16.88 -16.37 -17.47
CA THR A 370 16.47 -15.25 -18.33
C THR A 370 17.18 -15.17 -19.68
N GLY A 371 18.33 -15.82 -19.88
CA GLY A 371 19.01 -15.90 -21.18
C GLY A 371 18.29 -16.76 -22.23
N ALA A 372 17.19 -17.43 -21.86
CA ALA A 372 16.48 -18.41 -22.67
C ALA A 372 15.35 -17.85 -23.55
N ASP A 373 14.85 -16.64 -23.29
CA ASP A 373 13.62 -16.14 -23.93
C ASP A 373 13.77 -15.87 -25.44
N SER A 374 14.98 -15.58 -25.93
CA SER A 374 15.27 -15.41 -27.37
C SER A 374 15.90 -16.64 -28.04
N ARG A 375 16.03 -17.78 -27.34
CA ARG A 375 16.83 -18.94 -27.79
C ARG A 375 16.08 -20.28 -27.81
N ARG A 376 14.76 -20.31 -27.55
CA ARG A 376 13.98 -21.56 -27.60
C ARG A 376 13.79 -22.02 -29.05
N VAL A 377 14.39 -23.17 -29.38
CA VAL A 377 14.32 -23.76 -30.72
C VAL A 377 13.51 -25.07 -30.62
N THR A 378 12.20 -24.97 -30.87
CA THR A 378 11.29 -26.14 -30.91
C THR A 378 10.39 -26.09 -32.13
N THR A 379 10.14 -27.24 -32.75
CA THR A 379 9.18 -27.38 -33.84
C THR A 379 7.79 -27.76 -33.31
N GLN A 380 6.74 -27.62 -34.11
CA GLN A 380 5.42 -28.15 -33.74
C GLN A 380 5.46 -29.67 -33.52
N ALA A 381 6.26 -30.39 -34.33
CA ALA A 381 6.47 -31.83 -34.15
C ALA A 381 7.12 -32.18 -32.80
N ASP A 382 8.06 -31.35 -32.30
CA ASP A 382 8.66 -31.52 -30.97
C ASP A 382 7.61 -31.35 -29.87
N LYS A 383 6.73 -30.33 -30.00
CA LYS A 383 5.62 -30.09 -29.06
C LYS A 383 4.66 -31.28 -29.03
N ASP A 384 4.26 -31.77 -30.21
CA ASP A 384 3.35 -32.91 -30.33
C ASP A 384 4.00 -34.22 -29.82
N ALA A 385 5.31 -34.38 -30.00
CA ALA A 385 6.05 -35.52 -29.45
C ALA A 385 6.10 -35.49 -27.92
N CYS A 386 6.36 -34.33 -27.32
CA CYS A 386 6.34 -34.17 -25.85
C CYS A 386 4.94 -34.41 -25.28
N ALA A 387 3.90 -33.88 -25.93
CA ALA A 387 2.52 -34.08 -25.51
C ALA A 387 2.10 -35.56 -25.59
N ARG A 388 2.39 -36.24 -26.71
CA ARG A 388 2.12 -37.67 -26.87
C ARG A 388 2.87 -38.51 -25.84
N PHE A 389 4.14 -38.22 -25.59
CA PHE A 389 4.93 -38.93 -24.59
C PHE A 389 4.29 -38.84 -23.20
N ILE A 390 3.92 -37.64 -22.73
CA ILE A 390 3.28 -37.47 -21.43
C ILE A 390 1.93 -38.20 -21.38
N GLU A 391 1.12 -38.11 -22.44
CA GLU A 391 -0.16 -38.81 -22.50
C GLU A 391 0.03 -40.34 -22.43
N GLU A 392 0.90 -40.91 -23.25
CA GLU A 392 1.18 -42.34 -23.28
C GLU A 392 1.76 -42.84 -21.95
N TYR A 393 2.72 -42.12 -21.39
CA TYR A 393 3.29 -42.43 -20.08
C TYR A 393 2.22 -42.43 -18.98
N THR A 394 1.35 -41.41 -18.97
CA THR A 394 0.29 -41.28 -17.98
C THR A 394 -0.71 -42.43 -18.10
N ARG A 395 -1.18 -42.71 -19.33
CA ARG A 395 -2.23 -43.69 -19.63
C ARG A 395 -1.75 -45.14 -19.48
N ASN A 396 -0.55 -45.44 -19.97
CA ASN A 396 -0.07 -46.82 -20.11
C ASN A 396 0.82 -47.26 -18.94
N CYS A 397 1.47 -46.32 -18.23
CA CYS A 397 2.40 -46.65 -17.14
C CYS A 397 1.90 -46.16 -15.78
N LEU A 398 1.66 -44.86 -15.64
CA LEU A 398 1.39 -44.25 -14.33
C LEU A 398 0.03 -44.66 -13.75
N ILE A 399 -1.04 -44.59 -14.54
CA ILE A 399 -2.40 -44.94 -14.08
C ILE A 399 -2.50 -46.42 -13.72
N PRO A 400 -2.05 -47.40 -14.55
CA PRO A 400 -2.10 -48.81 -14.18
C PRO A 400 -1.31 -49.12 -12.91
N TYR A 401 -0.16 -48.47 -12.71
CA TYR A 401 0.62 -48.58 -11.48
C TYR A 401 -0.16 -48.03 -10.28
N ALA A 402 -0.74 -46.83 -10.40
CA ALA A 402 -1.53 -46.22 -9.34
C ALA A 402 -2.78 -47.04 -8.97
N GLU A 403 -3.49 -47.59 -9.96
CA GLU A 403 -4.63 -48.48 -9.74
C GLU A 403 -4.23 -49.76 -8.99
N ARG A 404 -3.11 -50.38 -9.36
CA ARG A 404 -2.58 -51.55 -8.68
C ARG A 404 -2.20 -51.20 -7.24
N LEU A 405 -1.49 -50.09 -7.03
CA LEU A 405 -1.08 -49.62 -5.71
C LEU A 405 -2.29 -49.34 -4.81
N MET A 406 -3.30 -48.61 -5.31
CA MET A 406 -4.53 -48.34 -4.58
C MET A 406 -5.29 -49.61 -4.25
N ARG A 407 -5.34 -50.59 -5.17
CA ARG A 407 -5.98 -51.90 -4.92
C ARG A 407 -5.27 -52.66 -3.81
N THR A 408 -3.95 -52.79 -3.87
CA THR A 408 -3.15 -53.47 -2.83
C THR A 408 -3.29 -52.79 -1.47
N LEU A 409 -3.25 -51.45 -1.42
CA LEU A 409 -3.47 -50.71 -0.18
C LEU A 409 -4.92 -50.90 0.35
N ASN A 410 -5.92 -50.91 -0.54
CA ASN A 410 -7.32 -51.13 -0.15
C ASN A 410 -7.55 -52.54 0.40
N GLU A 411 -6.96 -53.56 -0.22
CA GLU A 411 -6.99 -54.95 0.28
C GLU A 411 -6.30 -55.07 1.65
N ALA A 412 -5.14 -54.43 1.83
CA ALA A 412 -4.43 -54.40 3.10
C ALA A 412 -5.23 -53.71 4.22
N VAL A 413 -5.96 -52.64 3.89
CA VAL A 413 -6.86 -51.95 4.83
C VAL A 413 -8.13 -52.76 5.11
N ALA A 414 -8.73 -53.39 4.10
CA ALA A 414 -9.95 -54.18 4.22
C ALA A 414 -9.72 -55.49 5.01
N GLY A 415 -8.63 -56.21 4.75
CA GLY A 415 -8.27 -57.45 5.44
C GLY A 415 -8.13 -57.27 6.95
N ARG A 416 -7.74 -56.07 7.41
CA ARG A 416 -7.67 -55.73 8.84
C ARG A 416 -9.04 -55.53 9.49
N ARG A 417 -10.04 -55.03 8.75
CA ARG A 417 -11.40 -54.83 9.28
C ARG A 417 -12.12 -56.16 9.54
N GLY A 418 -11.78 -57.22 8.80
CA GLY A 418 -12.36 -58.56 8.94
C GLY A 418 -11.82 -59.37 10.13
N LEU A 419 -10.57 -59.14 10.57
CA LEU A 419 -9.91 -59.96 11.59
C LEU A 419 -9.83 -59.30 12.99
N SER A 420 -9.91 -57.97 13.10
CA SER A 420 -9.61 -57.28 14.38
C SER A 420 -10.80 -56.86 15.24
N ARG A 421 -12.03 -56.79 14.71
CA ARG A 421 -13.19 -56.32 15.49
C ARG A 421 -13.85 -57.40 16.36
N SER A 422 -13.62 -58.68 16.09
CA SER A 422 -14.33 -59.76 16.80
C SER A 422 -13.65 -60.25 18.08
N LEU A 423 -12.37 -59.95 18.34
CA LEU A 423 -11.64 -60.53 19.50
C LEU A 423 -11.03 -59.50 20.46
N ALA A 424 -10.80 -58.25 20.04
CA ALA A 424 -10.11 -57.25 20.87
C ALA A 424 -11.04 -56.27 21.63
N SER A 425 -12.34 -56.20 21.28
CA SER A 425 -13.28 -55.29 21.95
C SER A 425 -13.98 -55.90 23.17
N GLY A 426 -13.89 -57.22 23.37
CA GLY A 426 -14.54 -57.94 24.47
C GLY A 426 -13.72 -58.09 25.75
N MET A 427 -12.38 -57.94 25.68
CA MET A 427 -11.51 -58.32 26.80
C MET A 427 -11.09 -57.14 27.71
N LYS A 428 -11.32 -55.89 27.27
CA LYS A 428 -11.00 -54.67 28.04
C LYS A 428 -12.05 -54.30 29.11
N LYS A 429 -13.15 -55.06 29.21
CA LYS A 429 -14.20 -54.90 30.23
C LYS A 429 -14.17 -55.95 31.35
N TRP A 430 -13.29 -56.97 31.29
CA TRP A 430 -13.20 -58.03 32.30
C TRP A 430 -11.91 -58.03 33.13
N PHE A 431 -10.92 -57.20 32.79
CA PHE A 431 -9.65 -57.09 33.57
C PHE A 431 -9.26 -55.63 33.82
N GLY A 432 -10.17 -54.86 34.42
CA GLY A 432 -9.93 -53.47 34.81
C GLY A 432 -10.47 -53.19 36.22
N GLY A 433 -9.78 -53.66 37.25
CA GLY A 433 -10.00 -53.33 38.65
C GLY A 433 -8.66 -53.13 39.36
N GLY A 434 -8.57 -52.09 40.19
CA GLY A 434 -7.34 -51.49 40.74
C GLY A 434 -6.38 -52.40 41.52
N GLY A 435 -5.17 -51.87 41.71
CA GLY A 435 -3.96 -52.62 42.02
C GLY A 435 -3.86 -53.29 43.39
N ILE A 436 -2.83 -54.14 43.50
CA ILE A 436 -1.99 -54.48 44.66
C ILE A 436 -0.98 -55.57 44.21
N GLY A 437 0.30 -55.41 44.58
CA GLY A 437 1.20 -56.54 44.88
C GLY A 437 2.09 -57.11 43.77
N SER A 438 3.31 -56.56 43.65
CA SER A 438 4.56 -57.26 43.26
C SER A 438 4.79 -58.55 44.12
N PRO A 439 5.70 -59.52 43.81
CA PRO A 439 7.05 -59.27 43.25
C PRO A 439 7.75 -60.37 42.39
N ALA A 440 8.92 -59.96 41.86
CA ALA A 440 10.19 -60.70 41.67
C ALA A 440 10.33 -61.80 40.58
N GLY A 441 11.41 -61.70 39.79
CA GLY A 441 11.94 -62.85 39.05
C GLY A 441 12.95 -62.67 37.89
N GLY A 442 13.90 -61.71 37.92
CA GLY A 442 15.23 -61.73 37.23
C GLY A 442 15.32 -61.73 35.68
N GLY A 443 16.20 -61.00 34.99
CA GLY A 443 17.30 -60.11 35.39
C GLY A 443 18.11 -59.61 34.17
N GLY A 444 18.71 -58.42 34.30
CA GLY A 444 19.84 -57.87 33.51
C GLY A 444 19.45 -56.97 32.33
N GLY A 445 19.70 -55.65 32.26
CA GLY A 445 20.44 -54.72 33.12
C GLY A 445 21.46 -53.90 32.32
N SER A 446 21.15 -52.62 32.07
CA SER A 446 22.03 -51.46 31.78
C SER A 446 21.37 -50.56 30.72
N GLY A 447 21.05 -49.28 30.91
CA GLY A 447 21.34 -48.33 31.99
C GLY A 447 21.15 -46.93 31.36
N GLY A 448 19.99 -46.32 31.57
CA GLY A 448 19.65 -44.99 31.06
C GLY A 448 18.80 -44.26 32.08
N GLU A 449 19.42 -43.28 32.73
CA GLU A 449 18.91 -42.55 33.89
C GLU A 449 17.60 -41.82 33.61
N LYS A 450 16.63 -42.04 34.50
CA LYS A 450 15.50 -41.16 34.73
C LYS A 450 15.99 -39.95 35.52
N ASN A 451 15.81 -38.76 34.98
CA ASN A 451 15.51 -37.59 35.82
C ASN A 451 14.05 -37.21 35.59
N GLY A 452 13.27 -37.32 36.65
CA GLY A 452 11.88 -36.90 36.67
C GLY A 452 11.76 -35.41 36.92
N SER A 453 10.88 -34.76 36.17
CA SER A 453 10.10 -33.63 36.65
C SER A 453 8.65 -33.85 36.20
N GLY A 454 7.77 -34.12 37.17
CA GLY A 454 6.34 -34.23 36.94
C GLY A 454 5.69 -32.86 36.75
N GLY A 455 4.56 -32.86 36.03
CA GLY A 455 3.54 -31.80 36.10
C GLY A 455 3.47 -30.85 34.91
N GLY A 456 2.81 -31.28 33.83
CA GLY A 456 2.36 -30.42 32.73
C GLY A 456 1.97 -31.24 31.51
N GLY A 457 0.67 -31.41 31.26
CA GLY A 457 0.11 -32.23 30.17
C GLY A 457 0.38 -31.68 28.77
N GLY A 458 1.63 -31.77 28.31
CA GLY A 458 1.98 -31.58 26.90
C GLY A 458 1.62 -32.83 26.11
N ALA A 459 0.83 -32.65 25.05
CA ALA A 459 0.47 -33.73 24.13
C ALA A 459 1.74 -34.41 23.58
N ALA A 460 1.94 -35.68 23.94
CA ALA A 460 2.97 -36.50 23.32
C ALA A 460 2.68 -36.58 21.82
N ASN A 461 3.58 -36.05 20.98
CA ASN A 461 3.41 -36.06 19.54
C ASN A 461 3.59 -37.49 19.05
N VAL A 462 2.49 -38.19 18.80
CA VAL A 462 2.49 -39.59 18.32
C VAL A 462 3.13 -39.62 16.93
N SER A 463 4.32 -40.20 16.83
CA SER A 463 5.04 -40.37 15.57
C SER A 463 4.69 -41.74 14.97
N TYR A 464 4.18 -41.74 13.74
CA TYR A 464 3.89 -42.96 13.01
C TYR A 464 5.06 -43.35 12.11
N SER A 465 5.40 -44.65 12.10
CA SER A 465 6.20 -45.19 11.00
C SER A 465 5.43 -45.03 9.67
N PRO A 466 6.12 -44.73 8.54
CA PRO A 466 5.49 -44.61 7.23
C PRO A 466 4.69 -45.85 6.80
N GLU A 467 5.05 -47.02 7.34
CA GLU A 467 4.41 -48.31 7.07
C GLU A 467 3.38 -48.73 8.13
N SER A 468 3.05 -47.83 9.07
CA SER A 468 1.95 -48.07 10.02
C SER A 468 0.59 -48.18 9.29
N PRO A 469 -0.36 -48.98 9.80
CA PRO A 469 -1.65 -49.18 9.14
C PRO A 469 -2.44 -47.87 8.95
N GLN A 470 -2.32 -46.94 9.91
CA GLN A 470 -2.94 -45.62 9.84
C GLN A 470 -2.33 -44.80 8.67
N MET A 471 -1.01 -44.82 8.52
CA MET A 471 -0.33 -44.13 7.42
C MET A 471 -0.56 -44.80 6.07
N GLN A 472 -0.71 -46.13 6.01
CA GLN A 472 -1.13 -46.84 4.79
C GLN A 472 -2.55 -46.43 4.37
N MET A 473 -3.48 -46.28 5.31
CA MET A 473 -4.83 -45.79 5.02
C MET A 473 -4.82 -44.31 4.58
N ARG A 474 -3.98 -43.48 5.21
CA ARG A 474 -3.78 -42.08 4.80
C ARG A 474 -3.21 -41.99 3.38
N ARG A 475 -2.19 -42.79 3.06
CA ARG A 475 -1.57 -42.87 1.72
C ARG A 475 -2.59 -43.30 0.66
N LEU A 476 -3.45 -44.28 0.96
CA LEU A 476 -4.55 -44.68 0.06
C LEU A 476 -5.51 -43.53 -0.22
N ALA A 477 -5.88 -42.76 0.82
CA ALA A 477 -6.79 -41.62 0.68
C ALA A 477 -6.16 -40.48 -0.15
N ASP A 478 -4.90 -40.16 0.10
CA ASP A 478 -4.14 -39.14 -0.64
C ASP A 478 -3.95 -39.55 -2.11
N LEU A 479 -3.60 -40.80 -2.39
CA LEU A 479 -3.51 -41.33 -3.76
C LEU A 479 -4.85 -41.21 -4.50
N ALA A 480 -5.94 -41.66 -3.87
CA ALA A 480 -7.27 -41.54 -4.45
C ALA A 480 -7.62 -40.07 -4.77
N PHE A 481 -7.27 -39.15 -3.87
CA PHE A 481 -7.48 -37.73 -4.05
C PHE A 481 -6.66 -37.16 -5.23
N LEU A 482 -5.37 -37.50 -5.34
CA LEU A 482 -4.47 -37.05 -6.42
C LEU A 482 -4.96 -37.45 -7.81
N PHE A 483 -5.63 -38.59 -7.94
CA PHE A 483 -6.19 -39.05 -9.22
C PHE A 483 -7.67 -38.67 -9.42
N GLY A 484 -8.25 -37.85 -8.53
CA GLY A 484 -9.60 -37.31 -8.66
C GLY A 484 -10.74 -38.24 -8.20
N LEU A 485 -10.43 -39.34 -7.51
CA LEU A 485 -11.42 -40.24 -6.89
C LEU A 485 -11.95 -39.64 -5.56
N ASN A 486 -12.54 -38.45 -5.63
CA ASN A 486 -12.90 -37.64 -4.46
C ASN A 486 -13.85 -38.35 -3.48
N SER A 487 -14.86 -39.07 -3.98
CA SER A 487 -15.82 -39.80 -3.14
C SER A 487 -15.16 -40.95 -2.36
N PHE A 488 -14.30 -41.72 -3.04
CA PHE A 488 -13.54 -42.79 -2.40
C PHE A 488 -12.53 -42.23 -1.40
N ALA A 489 -11.79 -41.18 -1.77
CA ALA A 489 -10.86 -40.47 -0.88
C ALA A 489 -11.57 -39.99 0.40
N HIS A 490 -12.75 -39.37 0.27
CA HIS A 490 -13.55 -38.92 1.41
C HIS A 490 -13.85 -40.07 2.38
N SER A 491 -14.26 -41.23 1.86
CA SER A 491 -14.58 -42.40 2.68
C SER A 491 -13.36 -42.90 3.47
N GLN A 492 -12.17 -42.86 2.88
CA GLN A 492 -10.93 -43.25 3.55
C GLN A 492 -10.48 -42.22 4.59
N TYR A 493 -10.59 -40.91 4.28
CA TYR A 493 -10.29 -39.86 5.27
C TYR A 493 -11.22 -39.91 6.49
N GLN A 494 -12.51 -40.21 6.29
CA GLN A 494 -13.48 -40.42 7.36
C GLN A 494 -13.12 -41.59 8.27
N ALA A 495 -12.54 -42.64 7.71
CA ALA A 495 -12.09 -43.79 8.47
C ALA A 495 -10.82 -43.48 9.25
N VAL A 496 -9.76 -43.00 8.59
CA VAL A 496 -8.45 -42.82 9.22
C VAL A 496 -8.46 -41.75 10.31
N LYS A 497 -9.26 -40.69 10.16
CA LYS A 497 -9.35 -39.64 11.19
C LYS A 497 -9.85 -40.18 12.54
N LYS A 498 -10.73 -41.20 12.53
CA LYS A 498 -11.25 -41.82 13.75
C LYS A 498 -10.16 -42.63 14.45
N GLU A 499 -9.28 -43.26 13.68
CA GLU A 499 -8.11 -43.98 14.19
C GLU A 499 -7.11 -43.00 14.79
N PHE A 500 -6.79 -41.90 14.10
CA PHE A 500 -5.92 -40.87 14.67
C PHE A 500 -6.46 -40.24 15.96
N ALA A 501 -7.78 -40.03 16.04
CA ALA A 501 -8.41 -39.55 17.28
C ALA A 501 -8.32 -40.59 18.41
N ALA A 502 -8.50 -41.88 18.10
CA ALA A 502 -8.38 -42.95 19.08
C ALA A 502 -6.95 -43.08 19.64
N ASP A 503 -5.95 -42.78 18.81
CA ASP A 503 -4.53 -42.81 19.17
C ASP A 503 -4.04 -41.50 19.82
N ASN A 504 -4.91 -40.49 19.98
CA ASN A 504 -4.54 -39.12 20.39
C ASN A 504 -3.49 -38.44 19.47
N ALA A 505 -3.41 -38.85 18.20
CA ALA A 505 -2.54 -38.24 17.20
C ALA A 505 -3.21 -37.00 16.57
N TRP A 506 -3.37 -35.94 17.36
CA TRP A 506 -4.23 -34.79 17.02
C TRP A 506 -3.80 -34.01 15.77
N LEU A 507 -2.50 -33.92 15.48
CA LEU A 507 -2.01 -33.27 14.27
C LEU A 507 -2.43 -34.06 13.00
N HIS A 508 -2.22 -35.38 13.00
CA HIS A 508 -2.67 -36.28 11.93
C HIS A 508 -4.21 -36.26 11.80
N HIS A 509 -4.91 -36.23 12.93
CA HIS A 509 -6.37 -36.12 12.96
C HIS A 509 -6.85 -34.84 12.27
N ALA A 510 -6.27 -33.69 12.60
CA ALA A 510 -6.65 -32.40 12.04
C ALA A 510 -6.43 -32.34 10.51
N LEU A 511 -5.30 -32.85 10.01
CA LEU A 511 -5.03 -32.95 8.56
C LEU A 511 -5.94 -33.95 7.84
N ALA A 512 -6.34 -35.05 8.51
CA ALA A 512 -7.34 -35.99 7.98
C ALA A 512 -8.73 -35.37 7.95
N LEU A 513 -9.08 -34.57 8.95
CA LEU A 513 -10.35 -33.86 9.02
C LEU A 513 -10.45 -32.78 7.94
N GLU A 514 -9.37 -32.01 7.72
CA GLU A 514 -9.27 -31.02 6.65
C GLU A 514 -9.53 -31.66 5.27
N MET A 515 -8.77 -32.72 4.93
CA MET A 515 -8.92 -33.40 3.66
C MET A 515 -10.25 -34.13 3.53
N SER A 516 -10.82 -34.62 4.62
CA SER A 516 -12.19 -35.19 4.63
C SER A 516 -13.22 -34.13 4.22
N ALA A 517 -13.13 -32.92 4.76
CA ALA A 517 -14.04 -31.82 4.39
C ALA A 517 -13.82 -31.38 2.94
N PHE A 518 -12.57 -31.28 2.50
CA PHE A 518 -12.25 -30.83 1.15
C PHE A 518 -12.66 -31.85 0.08
N SER A 519 -12.36 -33.13 0.27
CA SER A 519 -12.80 -34.22 -0.62
C SER A 519 -14.33 -34.34 -0.68
N LEU A 520 -15.04 -34.11 0.43
CA LEU A 520 -16.51 -34.07 0.42
C LEU A 520 -17.04 -32.93 -0.45
N HIS A 521 -16.45 -31.75 -0.32
CA HIS A 521 -16.84 -30.57 -1.10
C HIS A 521 -16.61 -30.79 -2.60
N LEU A 522 -15.49 -31.42 -3.00
CA LEU A 522 -15.21 -31.73 -4.40
C LEU A 522 -16.07 -32.87 -4.95
N ALA A 523 -16.42 -33.86 -4.13
CA ALA A 523 -17.30 -34.96 -4.53
C ALA A 523 -18.75 -34.51 -4.71
N HIS A 524 -19.21 -33.54 -3.91
CA HIS A 524 -20.58 -33.06 -3.91
C HIS A 524 -20.63 -31.51 -3.84
N PRO A 525 -20.24 -30.82 -4.92
CA PRO A 525 -20.20 -29.36 -4.94
C PRO A 525 -21.57 -28.71 -4.74
N GLN A 526 -22.65 -29.41 -5.08
CA GLN A 526 -24.05 -28.98 -4.90
C GLN A 526 -24.56 -28.97 -3.45
N LEU A 527 -23.77 -29.40 -2.46
CA LEU A 527 -24.20 -29.38 -1.06
C LEU A 527 -24.43 -27.95 -0.56
N THR A 528 -25.57 -27.73 0.11
CA THR A 528 -25.86 -26.48 0.80
C THR A 528 -25.18 -26.41 2.17
N ALA A 529 -25.11 -25.22 2.75
CA ALA A 529 -24.51 -25.00 4.08
C ALA A 529 -25.12 -25.88 5.20
N ALA A 530 -26.42 -26.17 5.11
CA ALA A 530 -27.13 -27.01 6.09
C ALA A 530 -26.80 -28.50 5.96
N GLN A 531 -26.41 -28.95 4.76
CA GLN A 531 -26.06 -30.34 4.47
C GLN A 531 -24.55 -30.60 4.66
N PHE A 532 -23.73 -29.57 4.51
CA PHE A 532 -22.29 -29.67 4.63
C PHE A 532 -21.83 -29.71 6.10
N ARG A 533 -20.82 -30.53 6.39
CA ARG A 533 -20.20 -30.65 7.72
C ARG A 533 -19.22 -29.50 7.98
N CYS A 534 -19.76 -28.30 8.19
CA CYS A 534 -18.96 -27.09 8.48
C CYS A 534 -18.06 -27.29 9.70
N ASP A 535 -18.51 -28.05 10.70
CA ASP A 535 -17.75 -28.41 11.90
C ASP A 535 -16.40 -29.08 11.58
N TYR A 536 -16.29 -29.81 10.46
CA TYR A 536 -15.01 -30.44 10.09
C TYR A 536 -13.97 -29.40 9.70
N VAL A 537 -14.38 -28.38 8.96
CA VAL A 537 -13.49 -27.31 8.49
C VAL A 537 -13.00 -26.48 9.69
N GLU A 538 -13.91 -26.13 10.59
CA GLU A 538 -13.59 -25.31 11.77
C GLU A 538 -12.70 -26.06 12.76
N ASN A 539 -13.03 -27.33 13.03
CA ASN A 539 -12.26 -28.18 13.95
C ASN A 539 -10.90 -28.57 13.37
N ALA A 540 -10.78 -28.73 12.05
CA ALA A 540 -9.50 -29.01 11.41
C ALA A 540 -8.51 -27.86 11.66
N LEU A 541 -8.90 -26.62 11.35
CA LEU A 541 -8.02 -25.47 11.58
C LEU A 541 -7.73 -25.27 13.08
N SER A 542 -8.71 -25.50 13.95
CA SER A 542 -8.52 -25.45 15.40
C SER A 542 -7.48 -26.45 15.89
N GLY A 543 -7.59 -27.70 15.42
CA GLY A 543 -6.63 -28.76 15.75
C GLY A 543 -5.23 -28.44 15.24
N LEU A 544 -5.09 -27.90 14.02
CA LEU A 544 -3.78 -27.53 13.49
C LEU A 544 -3.11 -26.41 14.31
N LEU A 545 -3.88 -25.38 14.70
CA LEU A 545 -3.37 -24.28 15.53
C LEU A 545 -2.94 -24.75 16.92
N GLN A 546 -3.73 -25.63 17.55
CA GLN A 546 -3.45 -26.14 18.90
C GLN A 546 -2.24 -27.08 18.94
N ASN A 547 -1.99 -27.83 17.86
CA ASN A 547 -0.92 -28.84 17.80
C ASN A 547 0.33 -28.36 17.06
N GLY A 548 0.49 -27.05 16.86
CA GLY A 548 1.73 -26.46 16.32
C GLY A 548 2.03 -26.85 14.87
N ALA A 549 1.02 -26.92 14.00
CA ALA A 549 1.24 -27.20 12.59
C ALA A 549 2.12 -26.12 11.93
N ARG A 550 2.94 -26.52 10.95
CA ARG A 550 3.76 -25.58 10.17
C ARG A 550 2.87 -24.56 9.48
N TRP A 551 3.34 -23.31 9.37
CA TRP A 551 2.54 -22.22 8.82
C TRP A 551 1.99 -22.45 7.39
N PRO A 552 2.67 -23.14 6.45
CA PRO A 552 2.09 -23.37 5.14
C PRO A 552 0.84 -24.24 5.20
N SER A 553 0.80 -25.21 6.11
CA SER A 553 -0.39 -26.04 6.36
C SER A 553 -1.52 -25.25 7.00
N LEU A 554 -1.20 -24.37 7.95
CA LEU A 554 -2.19 -23.47 8.55
C LEU A 554 -2.82 -22.53 7.51
N LEU A 555 -1.98 -21.95 6.65
CA LEU A 555 -2.44 -21.08 5.57
C LEU A 555 -3.29 -21.85 4.57
N ARG A 556 -2.82 -23.02 4.12
CA ARG A 556 -3.57 -23.92 3.24
C ARG A 556 -4.95 -24.26 3.82
N ALA A 557 -4.99 -24.72 5.07
CA ALA A 557 -6.23 -25.07 5.75
C ALA A 557 -7.19 -23.87 5.87
N GLY A 558 -6.68 -22.69 6.23
CA GLY A 558 -7.50 -21.48 6.32
C GLY A 558 -8.02 -21.00 4.96
N LEU A 559 -7.22 -21.07 3.89
CA LEU A 559 -7.63 -20.70 2.54
C LEU A 559 -8.64 -21.69 1.95
N VAL A 560 -8.44 -22.99 2.17
CA VAL A 560 -9.41 -24.04 1.82
C VAL A 560 -10.71 -23.84 2.59
N ALA A 561 -10.64 -23.59 3.90
CA ALA A 561 -11.80 -23.30 4.73
C ALA A 561 -12.59 -22.09 4.23
N ALA A 562 -11.90 -20.98 3.97
CA ALA A 562 -12.51 -19.76 3.45
C ALA A 562 -13.17 -19.98 2.09
N ARG A 563 -12.54 -20.77 1.21
CA ARG A 563 -13.09 -21.13 -0.10
C ARG A 563 -14.39 -21.93 0.04
N ILE A 564 -14.40 -22.96 0.88
CA ILE A 564 -15.59 -23.79 1.14
C ILE A 564 -16.71 -22.91 1.68
N HIS A 565 -16.46 -22.12 2.73
CA HIS A 565 -17.49 -21.22 3.28
C HIS A 565 -17.97 -20.17 2.28
N THR A 566 -17.10 -19.66 1.41
CA THR A 566 -17.50 -18.73 0.35
C THR A 566 -18.41 -19.39 -0.68
N HIS A 567 -18.15 -20.65 -1.07
CA HIS A 567 -19.03 -21.41 -1.96
C HIS A 567 -20.39 -21.72 -1.30
N LEU A 568 -20.41 -21.91 0.02
CA LEU A 568 -21.62 -22.10 0.82
C LEU A 568 -22.33 -20.78 1.18
N GLU A 569 -21.93 -19.64 0.60
CA GLU A 569 -22.45 -18.29 0.86
C GLU A 569 -22.30 -17.79 2.32
N GLN A 570 -21.46 -18.44 3.12
CA GLN A 570 -21.15 -18.08 4.51
C GLN A 570 -19.93 -17.15 4.61
N HIS A 571 -20.03 -15.94 4.06
CA HIS A 571 -18.90 -15.01 3.99
C HIS A 571 -18.35 -14.55 5.35
N THR A 572 -19.19 -14.48 6.39
CA THR A 572 -18.76 -14.14 7.76
C THR A 572 -17.94 -15.26 8.40
N ALA A 573 -18.32 -16.52 8.18
CA ALA A 573 -17.59 -17.69 8.65
C ALA A 573 -16.23 -17.82 7.93
N ALA A 574 -16.21 -17.59 6.60
CA ALA A 574 -14.97 -17.56 5.83
C ALA A 574 -13.96 -16.55 6.40
N ALA A 575 -14.42 -15.34 6.69
CA ALA A 575 -13.59 -14.30 7.28
C ALA A 575 -13.13 -14.64 8.71
N ALA A 576 -13.99 -15.29 9.51
CA ALA A 576 -13.66 -15.74 10.85
C ALA A 576 -12.53 -16.78 10.85
N GLN A 577 -12.55 -17.75 9.93
CA GLN A 577 -11.47 -18.75 9.83
C GLN A 577 -10.13 -18.12 9.49
N LEU A 578 -10.10 -17.22 8.50
CA LEU A 578 -8.87 -16.52 8.10
C LEU A 578 -8.35 -15.58 9.19
N GLY A 579 -9.24 -14.93 9.94
CA GLY A 579 -8.88 -14.06 11.06
C GLY A 579 -8.15 -14.77 12.19
N ARG A 580 -8.22 -16.10 12.28
CA ARG A 580 -7.49 -16.91 13.28
C ARG A 580 -6.02 -17.13 12.93
N LEU A 581 -5.62 -16.87 11.68
CA LEU A 581 -4.26 -17.07 11.20
C LEU A 581 -3.30 -15.94 11.61
N THR A 582 -3.73 -14.98 12.43
CA THR A 582 -2.91 -13.82 12.83
C THR A 582 -1.67 -14.16 13.66
N ALA A 583 -1.62 -15.36 14.23
CA ALA A 583 -0.52 -15.83 15.09
C ALA A 583 0.57 -16.60 14.32
N ILE A 584 0.43 -16.75 13.00
CA ILE A 584 1.46 -17.39 12.15
C ILE A 584 2.74 -16.53 12.14
N GLU A 585 3.91 -17.18 12.13
CA GLU A 585 5.23 -16.54 12.13
C GLU A 585 5.55 -15.74 10.85
N ASN A 586 4.99 -16.12 9.71
CA ASN A 586 5.24 -15.47 8.42
C ASN A 586 4.31 -14.27 8.20
N ASP A 587 4.82 -13.04 8.38
CA ASP A 587 4.04 -11.80 8.24
C ASP A 587 3.40 -11.62 6.86
N SER A 588 4.09 -12.00 5.77
CA SER A 588 3.54 -11.93 4.41
C SER A 588 2.32 -12.82 4.25
N ALA A 589 2.39 -14.07 4.71
CA ALA A 589 1.29 -15.04 4.71
C ALA A 589 0.11 -14.56 5.57
N VAL A 590 0.38 -13.98 6.74
CA VAL A 590 -0.66 -13.39 7.59
C VAL A 590 -1.35 -12.23 6.87
N GLY A 591 -0.59 -11.35 6.21
CA GLY A 591 -1.13 -10.26 5.41
C GLY A 591 -2.05 -10.76 4.29
N VAL A 592 -1.66 -11.83 3.58
CA VAL A 592 -2.50 -12.49 2.57
C VAL A 592 -3.81 -13.02 3.18
N ALA A 593 -3.74 -13.74 4.30
CA ALA A 593 -4.94 -14.25 4.98
C ALA A 593 -5.88 -13.12 5.42
N LEU A 594 -5.34 -12.04 5.99
CA LEU A 594 -6.12 -10.87 6.43
C LEU A 594 -6.76 -10.13 5.26
N TRP A 595 -6.09 -10.03 4.11
CA TRP A 595 -6.69 -9.48 2.90
C TRP A 595 -7.88 -10.29 2.43
N TYR A 596 -7.77 -11.62 2.42
CA TYR A 596 -8.88 -12.50 2.08
C TYR A 596 -10.03 -12.45 3.11
N ALA A 597 -9.71 -12.26 4.39
CA ALA A 597 -10.72 -12.01 5.41
C ALA A 597 -11.45 -10.69 5.14
N ALA A 598 -10.71 -9.62 4.78
CA ALA A 598 -11.29 -8.32 4.48
C ALA A 598 -12.22 -8.36 3.25
N THR A 599 -11.83 -9.05 2.19
CA THR A 599 -12.67 -9.22 0.99
C THR A 599 -13.93 -10.03 1.32
N SER A 600 -13.82 -11.06 2.16
CA SER A 600 -14.97 -11.84 2.65
C SER A 600 -15.93 -10.97 3.48
N PHE A 601 -15.41 -10.13 4.39
CA PHE A 601 -16.24 -9.15 5.12
C PHE A 601 -16.91 -8.12 4.21
N ALA A 602 -16.24 -7.69 3.14
CA ALA A 602 -16.84 -6.78 2.16
C ALA A 602 -18.05 -7.42 1.47
N ARG A 603 -17.96 -8.70 1.09
CA ARG A 603 -19.10 -9.46 0.52
C ARG A 603 -20.23 -9.68 1.51
N ALA A 604 -19.90 -9.85 2.79
CA ALA A 604 -20.88 -9.86 3.87
C ALA A 604 -21.50 -8.47 4.18
N LYS A 605 -21.21 -7.43 3.37
CA LYS A 605 -21.62 -6.03 3.59
C LYS A 605 -21.14 -5.43 4.92
N MET A 606 -20.08 -6.00 5.51
CA MET A 606 -19.46 -5.53 6.74
C MET A 606 -18.27 -4.60 6.47
N HIS A 607 -18.51 -3.47 5.78
CA HIS A 607 -17.46 -2.58 5.27
C HIS A 607 -16.49 -2.08 6.34
N ARG A 608 -16.97 -1.81 7.56
CA ARG A 608 -16.09 -1.40 8.69
C ARG A 608 -15.11 -2.49 9.11
N LYS A 609 -15.58 -3.75 9.22
CA LYS A 609 -14.70 -4.89 9.50
C LYS A 609 -13.74 -5.12 8.34
N SER A 610 -14.22 -4.98 7.10
CA SER A 610 -13.36 -5.07 5.92
C SER A 610 -12.21 -4.06 5.96
N ALA A 611 -12.50 -2.78 6.24
CA ALA A 611 -11.49 -1.74 6.34
C ALA A 611 -10.48 -2.00 7.48
N PHE A 612 -10.96 -2.46 8.64
CA PHE A 612 -10.10 -2.83 9.75
C PHE A 612 -9.13 -3.97 9.40
N TYR A 613 -9.61 -5.02 8.73
CA TYR A 613 -8.77 -6.14 8.31
C TYR A 613 -7.78 -5.75 7.20
N ARG A 614 -8.15 -4.82 6.30
CA ARG A 614 -7.19 -4.22 5.35
C ARG A 614 -6.08 -3.46 6.06
N PHE A 615 -6.42 -2.70 7.10
CA PHE A 615 -5.42 -2.00 7.91
C PHE A 615 -4.47 -2.98 8.64
N LEU A 616 -5.01 -4.07 9.21
CA LEU A 616 -4.18 -5.11 9.81
C LEU A 616 -3.26 -5.79 8.78
N ALA A 617 -3.77 -6.05 7.57
CA ALA A 617 -2.96 -6.58 6.47
C ALA A 617 -1.83 -5.61 6.09
N ALA A 618 -2.12 -4.31 5.97
CA ALA A 618 -1.12 -3.28 5.69
C ALA A 618 0.01 -3.27 6.72
N HIS A 619 -0.33 -3.35 8.01
CA HIS A 619 0.65 -3.41 9.09
C HIS A 619 1.52 -4.67 9.04
N ARG A 620 0.94 -5.83 8.68
CA ARG A 620 1.70 -7.07 8.50
C ARG A 620 2.63 -7.01 7.30
N TRP A 621 2.16 -6.46 6.18
CA TRP A 621 3.00 -6.23 5.01
C TRP A 621 4.10 -5.21 5.25
N SER A 622 3.86 -4.19 6.08
CA SER A 622 4.91 -3.27 6.52
C SER A 622 6.05 -4.00 7.25
N LYS A 623 5.71 -4.88 8.21
CA LYS A 623 6.69 -5.73 8.90
C LYS A 623 7.41 -6.70 7.95
N GLY A 624 6.69 -7.22 6.96
CA GLY A 624 7.25 -8.09 5.92
C GLY A 624 8.05 -7.36 4.83
N GLY A 625 8.23 -6.04 4.89
CA GLY A 625 8.95 -5.27 3.88
C GLY A 625 8.24 -5.20 2.51
N GLN A 626 6.91 -5.22 2.52
CA GLN A 626 6.04 -5.21 1.33
C GLN A 626 5.33 -3.86 1.19
N SER A 627 6.10 -2.80 0.87
CA SER A 627 5.61 -1.41 0.89
C SER A 627 4.50 -1.13 -0.13
N SER A 628 4.54 -1.74 -1.31
CA SER A 628 3.51 -1.58 -2.36
C SER A 628 2.16 -2.10 -1.90
N LEU A 629 2.14 -3.32 -1.32
CA LEU A 629 0.93 -3.93 -0.76
C LEU A 629 0.43 -3.18 0.47
N GLN A 630 1.33 -2.72 1.35
CA GLN A 630 0.99 -1.86 2.49
C GLN A 630 0.22 -0.62 2.02
N LEU A 631 0.78 0.12 1.05
CA LEU A 631 0.16 1.33 0.51
C LEU A 631 -1.20 1.07 -0.11
N ALA A 632 -1.31 0.04 -0.95
CA ALA A 632 -2.57 -0.32 -1.58
C ALA A 632 -3.64 -0.72 -0.54
N ALA A 633 -3.25 -1.42 0.52
CA ALA A 633 -4.17 -1.77 1.60
C ALA A 633 -4.61 -0.57 2.44
N CYS A 634 -3.69 0.34 2.77
CA CYS A 634 -4.03 1.61 3.40
C CYS A 634 -5.01 2.41 2.54
N ALA A 635 -4.73 2.53 1.23
CA ALA A 635 -5.58 3.25 0.28
C ALA A 635 -6.98 2.62 0.17
N ALA A 636 -7.07 1.29 0.19
CA ALA A 636 -8.35 0.58 0.16
C ALA A 636 -9.13 0.63 1.48
N ALA A 637 -8.48 0.89 2.61
CA ALA A 637 -9.12 1.06 3.92
C ALA A 637 -9.58 2.51 4.15
N PHE A 638 -8.84 3.49 3.62
CA PHE A 638 -9.00 4.91 3.92
C PHE A 638 -10.42 5.49 3.72
N PRO A 639 -11.12 5.24 2.59
CA PRO A 639 -12.45 5.80 2.35
C PRO A 639 -13.50 5.43 3.40
N GLU A 640 -13.31 4.30 4.09
CA GLU A 640 -14.24 3.84 5.13
C GLU A 640 -14.09 4.58 6.46
N TYR A 641 -13.02 5.33 6.66
CA TYR A 641 -12.76 6.08 7.88
C TYR A 641 -12.87 7.60 7.71
N VAL A 642 -12.69 8.10 6.48
CA VAL A 642 -12.74 9.53 6.15
C VAL A 642 -14.06 10.17 6.60
N GLY A 643 -13.96 11.26 7.38
CA GLY A 643 -15.13 12.05 7.82
C GLY A 643 -16.05 11.33 8.81
N LYS A 644 -15.61 10.21 9.40
CA LYS A 644 -16.36 9.45 10.41
C LYS A 644 -15.75 9.67 11.81
N ARG A 645 -16.39 9.17 12.87
CA ARG A 645 -15.96 9.33 14.28
C ARG A 645 -14.69 8.52 14.67
N TRP A 646 -13.94 7.98 13.72
CA TRP A 646 -12.75 7.15 13.95
C TRP A 646 -11.47 7.94 13.66
N SER A 647 -11.31 9.09 14.33
CA SER A 647 -10.26 10.07 14.06
C SER A 647 -8.84 9.47 14.11
N LEU A 648 -8.55 8.61 15.09
CA LEU A 648 -7.24 7.96 15.23
C LEU A 648 -6.90 7.03 14.06
N ALA A 649 -7.88 6.28 13.55
CA ALA A 649 -7.67 5.39 12.42
C ALA A 649 -7.51 6.18 11.11
N GLU A 650 -8.32 7.23 10.91
CA GLU A 650 -8.17 8.16 9.80
C GLU A 650 -6.79 8.84 9.81
N GLU A 651 -6.35 9.28 10.98
CA GLU A 651 -5.03 9.89 11.18
C GLU A 651 -3.89 8.96 10.84
N ARG A 652 -3.89 7.74 11.39
CA ARG A 652 -2.82 6.78 11.10
C ARG A 652 -2.76 6.42 9.62
N LEU A 653 -3.91 6.20 8.97
CA LEU A 653 -3.96 5.92 7.53
C LEU A 653 -3.52 7.12 6.70
N ALA A 654 -3.89 8.33 7.08
CA ALA A 654 -3.46 9.55 6.38
C ALA A 654 -1.94 9.77 6.51
N LEU A 655 -1.34 9.46 7.67
CA LEU A 655 0.10 9.52 7.88
C LEU A 655 0.84 8.51 6.99
N GLU A 656 0.38 7.25 6.95
CA GLU A 656 0.96 6.20 6.10
C GLU A 656 0.86 6.56 4.61
N LEU A 657 -0.32 7.02 4.15
CA LEU A 657 -0.52 7.40 2.75
C LEU A 657 0.30 8.61 2.35
N SER A 658 0.39 9.64 3.20
CA SER A 658 1.18 10.83 2.90
C SER A 658 2.69 10.60 2.94
N ALA A 659 3.18 9.68 3.77
CA ALA A 659 4.60 9.38 3.87
C ALA A 659 5.11 8.56 2.68
N TRP A 660 4.34 7.56 2.25
CA TRP A 660 4.84 6.52 1.34
C TRP A 660 4.25 6.58 -0.07
N SER A 661 3.13 7.28 -0.30
CA SER A 661 2.52 7.36 -1.64
C SER A 661 3.42 8.09 -2.63
N SER A 662 3.56 7.54 -3.84
CA SER A 662 4.18 8.22 -4.97
C SER A 662 3.24 9.19 -5.68
N ASP A 663 1.93 8.97 -5.58
CA ASP A 663 0.91 9.83 -6.16
C ASP A 663 0.75 11.11 -5.31
N ALA A 664 1.10 12.26 -5.91
CA ALA A 664 1.05 13.56 -5.27
C ALA A 664 -0.35 13.94 -4.79
N THR A 665 -1.40 13.58 -5.55
CA THR A 665 -2.79 13.91 -5.21
C THR A 665 -3.21 13.22 -3.91
N VAL A 666 -2.86 11.94 -3.77
CA VAL A 666 -3.15 11.13 -2.58
C VAL A 666 -2.27 11.56 -1.41
N ALA A 667 -0.97 11.79 -1.66
CA ALA A 667 -0.01 12.13 -0.62
C ALA A 667 -0.34 13.47 0.04
N ILE A 668 -0.49 14.53 -0.77
CA ILE A 668 -0.78 15.88 -0.28
C ILE A 668 -2.20 15.93 0.29
N GLY A 669 -3.18 15.31 -0.37
CA GLY A 669 -4.57 15.28 0.12
C GLY A 669 -4.72 14.54 1.46
N ALA A 670 -3.93 13.49 1.69
CA ALA A 670 -3.87 12.82 3.00
C ALA A 670 -3.16 13.69 4.05
N ALA A 671 -2.05 14.34 3.69
CA ALA A 671 -1.31 15.22 4.59
C ALA A 671 -2.14 16.44 5.04
N ALA A 672 -2.88 17.07 4.13
CA ALA A 672 -3.76 18.21 4.44
C ALA A 672 -4.83 17.85 5.49
N ARG A 673 -5.31 16.60 5.48
CA ARG A 673 -6.28 16.11 6.49
C ARG A 673 -5.67 15.97 7.88
N LEU A 674 -4.35 15.74 7.98
CA LEU A 674 -3.67 15.67 9.27
C LEU A 674 -3.62 17.04 9.96
N VAL A 675 -3.55 18.14 9.21
CA VAL A 675 -3.43 19.50 9.75
C VAL A 675 -4.78 20.08 10.20
N ARG A 676 -5.91 19.48 9.81
CA ARG A 676 -7.24 19.97 10.21
C ARG A 676 -7.43 19.91 11.73
N PRO A 677 -8.13 20.90 12.33
CA PRO A 677 -8.36 20.95 13.76
C PRO A 677 -9.15 19.73 14.25
N ARG A 678 -8.71 19.12 15.35
CA ARG A 678 -9.32 17.94 15.96
C ARG A 678 -9.36 18.06 17.48
N GLN A 679 -10.45 17.61 18.09
CA GLN A 679 -10.58 17.60 19.55
C GLN A 679 -9.68 16.51 20.16
N GLY A 680 -8.95 16.86 21.22
CA GLY A 680 -8.17 15.92 22.04
C GLY A 680 -6.80 15.52 21.50
N ARG A 681 -6.27 16.22 20.47
CA ARG A 681 -4.88 16.02 20.01
C ARG A 681 -3.91 16.84 20.86
N SER A 682 -2.71 16.31 21.11
CA SER A 682 -1.63 17.05 21.76
C SER A 682 -1.04 18.13 20.83
N ASP A 683 -0.44 19.17 21.42
CA ASP A 683 0.21 20.23 20.65
C ASP A 683 1.45 19.69 19.91
N ALA A 684 2.21 18.80 20.54
CA ALA A 684 3.37 18.15 19.94
C ALA A 684 3.00 17.33 18.68
N ASP A 685 1.90 16.58 18.72
CA ASP A 685 1.43 15.84 17.54
C ASP A 685 0.93 16.79 16.45
N THR A 686 0.32 17.92 16.82
CA THR A 686 -0.15 18.93 15.86
C THR A 686 1.02 19.59 15.14
N GLU A 687 2.07 19.94 15.87
CA GLU A 687 3.32 20.48 15.31
C GLU A 687 4.03 19.45 14.42
N ALA A 688 4.11 18.18 14.85
CA ALA A 688 4.69 17.11 14.05
C ALA A 688 3.93 16.88 12.73
N HIS A 689 2.59 16.93 12.75
CA HIS A 689 1.76 16.81 11.55
C HIS A 689 1.89 18.02 10.63
N LEU A 690 1.98 19.23 11.17
CA LEU A 690 2.22 20.44 10.39
C LEU A 690 3.59 20.37 9.69
N ALA A 691 4.63 20.00 10.42
CA ALA A 691 5.97 19.78 9.86
C ALA A 691 5.97 18.68 8.79
N HIS A 692 5.24 17.58 9.00
CA HIS A 692 5.08 16.51 8.01
C HIS A 692 4.37 17.00 6.75
N TYR A 693 3.30 17.77 6.88
CA TYR A 693 2.59 18.39 5.76
C TYR A 693 3.52 19.27 4.92
N GLY A 694 4.32 20.14 5.56
CA GLY A 694 5.30 20.96 4.86
C GLY A 694 6.33 20.13 4.09
N ARG A 695 6.87 19.06 4.69
CA ARG A 695 7.82 18.14 4.01
C ARG A 695 7.19 17.41 2.82
N VAL A 696 5.96 16.93 2.95
CA VAL A 696 5.24 16.25 1.86
C VAL A 696 4.97 17.21 0.71
N ARG A 697 4.58 18.46 1.01
CA ARG A 697 4.41 19.49 -0.03
C ARG A 697 5.73 19.85 -0.71
N ALA A 698 6.81 20.04 0.05
CA ALA A 698 8.13 20.28 -0.51
C ALA A 698 8.61 19.13 -1.43
N ARG A 699 8.32 17.88 -1.07
CA ARG A 699 8.64 16.69 -1.90
C ARG A 699 7.91 16.67 -3.24
N HIS A 700 6.71 17.25 -3.31
CA HIS A 700 5.83 17.24 -4.49
C HIS A 700 5.60 18.65 -5.07
N ALA A 701 6.50 19.59 -4.78
CA ALA A 701 6.39 20.97 -5.24
C ALA A 701 6.30 21.04 -6.78
N GLY A 702 5.41 21.89 -7.28
CA GLY A 702 5.18 22.07 -8.73
C GLY A 702 4.25 21.06 -9.40
N SER A 703 3.67 20.12 -8.65
CA SER A 703 2.59 19.25 -9.14
C SER A 703 1.27 20.01 -9.22
N GLU A 704 0.39 19.67 -10.18
CA GLU A 704 -1.01 20.16 -10.22
C GLU A 704 -1.75 19.96 -8.89
N ALA A 705 -1.44 18.86 -8.19
CA ALA A 705 -1.98 18.56 -6.87
C ALA A 705 -1.57 19.59 -5.80
N ASP A 706 -0.32 20.08 -5.86
CA ASP A 706 0.19 21.09 -4.93
C ASP A 706 -0.48 22.45 -5.18
N ALA A 707 -0.66 22.83 -6.45
CA ALA A 707 -1.40 24.04 -6.82
C ALA A 707 -2.88 23.98 -6.38
N ALA A 708 -3.54 22.82 -6.54
CA ALA A 708 -4.92 22.63 -6.10
C ALA A 708 -5.05 22.72 -4.57
N VAL A 709 -4.14 22.10 -3.81
CA VAL A 709 -4.18 22.13 -2.33
C VAL A 709 -3.70 23.46 -1.77
N ALA A 710 -2.83 24.20 -2.47
CA ALA A 710 -2.48 25.57 -2.11
C ALA A 710 -3.75 26.45 -1.99
N ARG A 711 -4.76 26.19 -2.83
CA ARG A 711 -6.07 26.87 -2.83
C ARG A 711 -7.07 26.41 -1.76
N ASP A 712 -6.87 25.23 -1.17
CA ASP A 712 -7.71 24.63 -0.12
C ASP A 712 -6.85 24.25 1.10
N ILE A 713 -6.03 25.20 1.54
CA ILE A 713 -5.15 25.01 2.69
C ILE A 713 -5.97 24.95 3.99
N PRO A 714 -5.70 24.01 4.90
CA PRO A 714 -6.52 23.81 6.10
C PRO A 714 -6.40 24.93 7.16
N ALA A 715 -5.34 25.74 7.10
CA ALA A 715 -5.10 26.86 8.01
C ALA A 715 -4.17 27.89 7.34
N PRO A 716 -4.31 29.21 7.66
CA PRO A 716 -5.32 29.84 8.52
C PRO A 716 -6.72 29.83 7.89
N ALA A 717 -7.76 30.05 8.71
CA ALA A 717 -9.13 30.26 8.23
C ALA A 717 -9.35 31.76 7.96
N VAL A 718 -10.06 32.10 6.89
CA VAL A 718 -10.37 33.49 6.52
C VAL A 718 -11.89 33.66 6.49
N ASP A 719 -12.40 34.67 7.19
CA ASP A 719 -13.79 35.11 7.04
C ASP A 719 -13.86 36.14 5.92
N ALA A 720 -14.17 35.67 4.71
CA ALA A 720 -14.27 36.51 3.53
C ALA A 720 -15.47 37.47 3.60
N ASP A 721 -16.58 37.08 4.24
CA ASP A 721 -17.79 37.90 4.28
C ASP A 721 -17.61 39.13 5.20
N ALA A 722 -16.81 38.98 6.26
CA ALA A 722 -16.38 40.07 7.14
C ALA A 722 -15.37 41.05 6.51
N THR A 723 -14.94 40.83 5.26
CA THR A 723 -13.96 41.69 4.59
C THR A 723 -14.49 43.10 4.40
N ARG A 724 -13.70 44.08 4.84
CA ARG A 724 -13.96 45.51 4.65
C ARG A 724 -12.97 46.11 3.66
N VAL A 725 -13.43 47.01 2.82
CA VAL A 725 -12.65 47.69 1.80
C VAL A 725 -12.71 49.20 2.01
N ILE A 726 -11.58 49.89 1.91
CA ILE A 726 -11.48 51.35 2.01
C ILE A 726 -10.76 51.86 0.75
N CYS A 727 -11.41 52.76 0.02
CA CYS A 727 -10.92 53.32 -1.24
C CYS A 727 -10.16 54.62 -0.94
N GLY A 728 -8.84 54.63 -1.12
CA GLY A 728 -7.98 55.80 -0.90
C GLY A 728 -7.43 55.92 0.52
N GLU A 729 -6.71 57.02 0.77
CA GLU A 729 -6.00 57.30 2.03
C GLU A 729 -6.92 57.78 3.18
N ARG A 730 -8.13 58.24 2.84
CA ARG A 730 -9.17 58.64 3.79
C ARG A 730 -10.47 57.89 3.50
N PRO A 731 -11.29 57.57 4.51
CA PRO A 731 -11.09 57.80 5.95
C PRO A 731 -10.00 56.91 6.56
N LEU A 732 -9.44 57.29 7.71
CA LEU A 732 -8.51 56.44 8.46
C LEU A 732 -9.26 55.25 9.07
N SER A 733 -8.60 54.11 9.22
CA SER A 733 -9.21 52.88 9.72
C SER A 733 -9.83 53.04 11.13
N VAL A 734 -9.26 53.91 11.97
CA VAL A 734 -9.78 54.26 13.30
C VAL A 734 -11.08 55.08 13.21
N GLU A 735 -11.17 56.01 12.25
CA GLU A 735 -12.36 56.85 12.03
C GLU A 735 -13.56 56.00 11.56
N VAL A 736 -13.29 55.02 10.69
CA VAL A 736 -14.31 54.07 10.21
C VAL A 736 -14.92 53.25 11.36
N LEU A 737 -14.10 52.86 12.34
CA LEU A 737 -14.57 52.14 13.53
C LEU A 737 -15.41 53.05 14.45
N ALA A 738 -15.06 54.33 14.55
CA ALA A 738 -15.77 55.30 15.39
C ALA A 738 -17.13 55.75 14.82
N GLY A 739 -17.31 55.74 13.49
CA GLY A 739 -18.50 56.26 12.79
C GLY A 739 -19.76 55.39 12.81
N ARG A 740 -19.70 54.12 13.25
CA ARG A 740 -20.82 53.16 13.19
C ARG A 740 -21.88 53.29 14.31
N ARG A 741 -22.17 54.51 14.79
CA ARG A 741 -23.17 54.75 15.87
C ARG A 741 -24.60 54.89 15.35
N GLY A 742 -25.13 53.90 14.62
CA GLY A 742 -26.58 53.72 14.42
C GLY A 742 -27.37 54.80 13.65
N GLU A 743 -26.73 55.84 13.09
CA GLU A 743 -27.39 56.98 12.44
C GLU A 743 -27.09 57.13 10.93
N GLU A 744 -26.74 56.05 10.23
CA GLU A 744 -26.33 56.10 8.81
C GLU A 744 -27.35 56.78 7.87
N ALA A 745 -28.64 56.70 8.17
CA ALA A 745 -29.67 57.36 7.37
C ALA A 745 -29.58 58.89 7.46
N LYS A 746 -29.30 59.44 8.66
CA LYS A 746 -29.13 60.88 8.88
C LYS A 746 -27.88 61.39 8.18
N TRP A 747 -26.75 60.68 8.31
CA TRP A 747 -25.50 61.03 7.62
C TRP A 747 -25.65 61.02 6.10
N ARG A 748 -26.38 60.06 5.52
CA ARG A 748 -26.67 60.01 4.08
C ARG A 748 -27.53 61.19 3.61
N ASP A 749 -28.46 61.65 4.43
CA ASP A 749 -29.30 62.80 4.10
C ASP A 749 -28.51 64.12 4.20
N MET A 750 -27.61 64.27 5.19
CA MET A 750 -26.69 65.40 5.28
C MET A 750 -25.69 65.42 4.11
N GLU A 751 -25.13 64.27 3.75
CA GLU A 751 -24.25 64.12 2.58
C GLU A 751 -24.99 64.51 1.28
N ARG A 752 -26.25 64.08 1.13
CA ARG A 752 -27.11 64.49 0.00
C ARG A 752 -27.31 66.00 -0.04
N ALA A 753 -27.55 66.63 1.11
CA ALA A 753 -27.71 68.07 1.21
C ALA A 753 -26.43 68.82 0.83
N ALA A 754 -25.27 68.40 1.34
CA ALA A 754 -23.97 68.97 0.97
C ALA A 754 -23.68 68.83 -0.53
N PHE A 755 -23.96 67.66 -1.11
CA PHE A 755 -23.78 67.43 -2.55
C PHE A 755 -24.64 68.37 -3.40
N HIS A 756 -25.94 68.49 -3.10
CA HIS A 756 -26.82 69.35 -3.88
C HIS A 756 -26.53 70.85 -3.70
N ALA A 757 -25.88 71.25 -2.59
CA ALA A 757 -25.41 72.62 -2.42
C ALA A 757 -24.29 72.99 -3.41
N ILE A 758 -23.40 72.04 -3.73
CA ILE A 758 -22.30 72.24 -4.68
C ILE A 758 -22.73 71.94 -6.12
N ALA A 759 -23.39 70.80 -6.34
CA ALA A 759 -23.67 70.25 -7.67
C ALA A 759 -25.08 70.62 -8.21
N GLY A 760 -25.91 71.31 -7.43
CA GLY A 760 -27.31 71.62 -7.75
C GLY A 760 -28.28 70.45 -7.55
N THR A 761 -29.58 70.74 -7.47
CA THR A 761 -30.64 69.74 -7.21
C THR A 761 -31.03 68.89 -8.43
N SER A 762 -30.62 69.31 -9.63
CA SER A 762 -30.89 68.58 -10.88
C SER A 762 -29.90 67.46 -11.17
N THR A 763 -28.77 67.41 -10.44
CA THR A 763 -27.76 66.35 -10.57
C THR A 763 -28.11 65.19 -9.63
N GLY A 764 -28.00 63.96 -10.12
CA GLY A 764 -28.33 62.77 -9.32
C GLY A 764 -27.31 62.55 -8.21
N PHE A 765 -27.74 62.62 -6.95
CA PHE A 765 -26.89 62.31 -5.79
C PHE A 765 -26.47 60.85 -5.76
N ARG A 766 -25.19 60.61 -5.48
CA ARG A 766 -24.61 59.30 -5.21
C ARG A 766 -23.74 59.42 -3.96
N PRO A 767 -23.95 58.60 -2.91
CA PRO A 767 -23.12 58.66 -1.73
C PRO A 767 -21.66 58.28 -2.08
N ALA A 768 -20.71 59.00 -1.49
CA ALA A 768 -19.29 58.74 -1.51
C ALA A 768 -19.01 57.51 -0.62
N HIS A 769 -19.30 56.33 -1.18
CA HIS A 769 -19.11 55.04 -0.53
C HIS A 769 -17.62 54.64 -0.50
N LEU A 770 -16.81 55.43 0.21
CA LEU A 770 -15.36 55.20 0.39
C LEU A 770 -15.07 53.92 1.18
N VAL A 771 -16.01 53.46 2.00
CA VAL A 771 -15.91 52.23 2.79
C VAL A 771 -16.98 51.22 2.36
N SER A 772 -16.57 49.99 2.05
CA SER A 772 -17.44 48.85 1.73
C SER A 772 -17.32 47.77 2.79
N ASP A 773 -18.44 47.18 3.19
CA ASP A 773 -18.51 46.03 4.09
C ASP A 773 -19.76 45.19 3.80
N ALA A 774 -20.07 44.23 4.67
CA ALA A 774 -21.21 43.33 4.53
C ALA A 774 -22.59 44.04 4.59
N ASP A 775 -22.68 45.22 5.20
CA ASP A 775 -23.93 45.96 5.39
C ASP A 775 -24.21 46.91 4.22
N THR A 776 -23.17 47.37 3.52
CA THR A 776 -23.30 48.27 2.36
C THR A 776 -23.92 47.61 1.11
N ASP A 777 -24.41 48.43 0.17
CA ASP A 777 -24.86 47.95 -1.15
C ASP A 777 -23.66 47.75 -2.08
N ASN A 778 -23.29 46.49 -2.30
CA ASN A 778 -22.10 46.10 -3.07
C ASN A 778 -22.43 45.62 -4.49
N ALA A 779 -23.60 45.94 -5.03
CA ALA A 779 -23.98 45.50 -6.38
C ALA A 779 -23.19 46.18 -7.51
N ARG A 780 -22.35 47.18 -7.20
CA ARG A 780 -21.62 48.01 -8.18
C ARG A 780 -20.13 48.05 -7.86
N VAL A 781 -19.33 48.08 -8.92
CA VAL A 781 -17.88 48.32 -8.86
C VAL A 781 -17.62 49.74 -8.36
N ARG A 782 -16.68 49.90 -7.42
CA ARG A 782 -16.32 51.20 -6.83
C ARG A 782 -15.07 51.77 -7.47
N GLU A 783 -14.93 53.08 -7.37
CA GLU A 783 -13.76 53.81 -7.87
C GLU A 783 -12.73 54.02 -6.75
N THR A 784 -11.44 53.93 -7.10
CA THR A 784 -10.32 54.30 -6.21
C THR A 784 -9.41 55.28 -6.96
N PRO A 785 -8.83 56.28 -6.30
CA PRO A 785 -7.88 57.20 -6.93
C PRO A 785 -6.58 56.46 -7.28
N GLY A 786 -6.00 56.80 -8.44
CA GLY A 786 -4.69 56.30 -8.85
C GLY A 786 -3.58 56.95 -8.02
N GLY A 787 -2.61 56.16 -7.56
CA GLY A 787 -1.50 56.60 -6.70
C GLY A 787 -1.81 56.56 -5.20
N GLU A 788 -3.01 56.15 -4.80
CA GLU A 788 -3.40 55.97 -3.39
C GLU A 788 -3.63 54.50 -3.05
N ARG A 789 -3.56 54.17 -1.75
CA ARG A 789 -3.77 52.80 -1.28
C ARG A 789 -5.25 52.40 -1.30
N PHE A 790 -5.57 51.37 -2.08
CA PHE A 790 -6.79 50.59 -1.92
C PHE A 790 -6.59 49.59 -0.77
N ARG A 791 -7.22 49.84 0.38
CA ARG A 791 -7.03 49.07 1.61
C ARG A 791 -8.11 48.01 1.77
N VAL A 792 -7.70 46.79 2.10
CA VAL A 792 -8.57 45.64 2.34
C VAL A 792 -8.26 45.11 3.73
N GLN A 793 -9.27 45.13 4.60
CA GLN A 793 -9.24 44.55 5.92
C GLN A 793 -9.87 43.17 5.90
N VAL A 794 -9.07 42.14 6.20
CA VAL A 794 -9.48 40.74 6.16
C VAL A 794 -9.39 40.15 7.56
N CYS A 795 -10.41 39.40 7.99
CA CYS A 795 -10.38 38.69 9.26
C CYS A 795 -9.71 37.32 9.08
N VAL A 796 -8.57 37.10 9.74
CA VAL A 796 -7.80 35.86 9.68
C VAL A 796 -7.82 35.20 11.05
N ARG A 797 -8.12 33.90 11.07
CA ARG A 797 -8.25 33.10 12.29
C ARG A 797 -7.30 31.92 12.27
N ASN A 798 -6.66 31.65 13.41
CA ASN A 798 -5.93 30.41 13.64
C ASN A 798 -6.87 29.34 14.23
N PRO A 799 -7.22 28.27 13.49
CA PRO A 799 -8.07 27.20 14.02
C PRO A 799 -7.32 26.16 14.86
N LEU A 800 -5.98 26.22 14.94
CA LEU A 800 -5.14 25.24 15.63
C LEU A 800 -4.88 25.64 17.10
N SER A 801 -4.50 24.65 17.92
CA SER A 801 -4.07 24.85 19.31
C SER A 801 -2.61 25.31 19.44
N ILE A 802 -1.87 25.33 18.33
CA ILE A 802 -0.47 25.80 18.25
C ILE A 802 -0.40 27.17 17.57
N PRO A 803 0.61 27.99 17.87
CA PRO A 803 0.83 29.25 17.16
C PRO A 803 1.14 29.00 15.68
N LEU A 804 0.62 29.85 14.81
CA LEU A 804 0.90 29.84 13.37
C LEU A 804 1.79 31.02 13.01
N GLN A 805 2.84 30.74 12.23
CA GLN A 805 3.67 31.77 11.63
C GLN A 805 3.48 31.76 10.12
N LEU A 806 3.07 32.90 9.57
CA LEU A 806 2.96 33.15 8.15
C LEU A 806 4.08 34.12 7.74
N ARG A 807 4.60 33.96 6.53
CA ARG A 807 5.54 34.88 5.90
C ARG A 807 4.97 35.38 4.59
N ASP A 808 5.41 36.57 4.20
CA ASP A 808 5.06 37.15 2.90
C ASP A 808 3.54 37.19 2.64
N VAL A 809 2.78 37.69 3.62
CA VAL A 809 1.31 37.76 3.51
C VAL A 809 0.93 38.97 2.65
N HIS A 810 0.24 38.72 1.53
CA HIS A 810 -0.12 39.76 0.55
C HIS A 810 -1.42 39.42 -0.20
N LEU A 811 -1.98 40.40 -0.91
CA LEU A 811 -3.19 40.22 -1.72
C LEU A 811 -2.85 39.73 -3.13
N GLY A 812 -3.57 38.71 -3.60
CA GLY A 812 -3.55 38.28 -5.01
C GLY A 812 -4.43 39.18 -5.86
N VAL A 813 -3.86 39.76 -6.91
CA VAL A 813 -4.54 40.64 -7.87
C VAL A 813 -4.71 39.92 -9.21
N THR A 814 -5.87 40.11 -9.83
CA THR A 814 -6.29 39.54 -11.12
C THR A 814 -7.07 40.59 -11.92
N ASP A 815 -7.42 40.28 -13.18
CA ASP A 815 -8.27 41.13 -14.05
C ASP A 815 -7.77 42.58 -14.16
N VAL A 816 -6.45 42.76 -14.32
CA VAL A 816 -5.84 44.09 -14.42
C VAL A 816 -6.08 44.66 -15.82
N GLU A 817 -6.93 45.67 -15.90
CA GLU A 817 -7.24 46.42 -17.10
C GLU A 817 -6.28 47.60 -17.24
N ARG A 818 -5.65 47.80 -18.40
CA ARG A 818 -4.75 48.93 -18.68
C ARG A 818 -5.50 50.05 -19.41
N ARG A 819 -5.10 51.29 -19.13
CA ARG A 819 -5.67 52.47 -19.80
C ARG A 819 -4.91 52.74 -21.11
N GLU A 820 -5.55 52.48 -22.24
CA GLU A 820 -4.97 52.79 -23.55
C GLU A 820 -4.93 54.31 -23.80
N ALA A 821 -3.83 54.78 -24.41
CA ALA A 821 -3.64 56.18 -24.75
C ALA A 821 -4.57 56.58 -25.91
N GLY A 822 -5.70 57.20 -25.55
CA GLY A 822 -6.55 58.07 -26.38
C GLY A 822 -6.74 57.74 -27.87
N ALA A 823 -7.93 57.26 -28.22
CA ALA A 823 -8.59 57.62 -29.47
C ALA A 823 -10.05 58.03 -29.20
N SER A 824 -10.40 59.22 -29.66
CA SER A 824 -11.70 59.87 -29.52
C SER A 824 -12.86 59.09 -30.15
N ASN A 825 -13.99 59.02 -29.43
CA ASN A 825 -15.38 58.82 -29.84
C ASN A 825 -15.68 58.16 -31.21
N GLY A 826 -16.27 56.96 -31.14
CA GLY A 826 -17.04 56.37 -32.23
C GLY A 826 -17.66 55.03 -31.82
N SER A 827 -18.99 55.03 -31.66
CA SER A 827 -19.90 53.89 -31.42
C SER A 827 -19.45 52.51 -31.95
N GLY A 828 -19.58 51.46 -31.11
CA GLY A 828 -19.40 50.07 -31.55
C GLY A 828 -19.79 49.02 -30.52
N GLN A 829 -20.99 48.47 -30.72
CA GLN A 829 -21.56 47.20 -30.25
C GLN A 829 -20.70 46.25 -29.38
N HIS A 830 -21.31 45.82 -28.26
CA HIS A 830 -20.97 44.60 -27.52
C HIS A 830 -20.78 43.40 -28.45
N HIS A 831 -19.60 42.78 -28.42
CA HIS A 831 -19.42 41.39 -28.80
C HIS A 831 -18.78 40.61 -27.66
N HIS A 832 -19.55 39.62 -27.22
CA HIS A 832 -19.18 38.55 -26.31
C HIS A 832 -18.12 37.69 -27.02
N HIS A 833 -16.90 37.58 -26.48
CA HIS A 833 -16.02 36.48 -26.82
C HIS A 833 -15.30 35.93 -25.60
N GLN A 834 -15.56 34.64 -25.43
CA GLN A 834 -15.07 33.71 -24.45
C GLN A 834 -13.63 33.32 -24.85
N HIS A 835 -12.64 33.58 -23.99
CA HIS A 835 -11.35 32.91 -24.08
C HIS A 835 -10.86 32.56 -22.68
N HIS A 836 -11.20 31.34 -22.28
CA HIS A 836 -10.37 30.53 -21.39
C HIS A 836 -9.03 30.29 -22.09
N GLN A 837 -7.92 30.71 -21.47
CA GLN A 837 -6.70 29.92 -21.50
C GLN A 837 -5.74 30.34 -20.38
N GLU A 838 -5.36 29.33 -19.61
CA GLU A 838 -4.39 29.33 -18.51
C GLU A 838 -3.04 29.89 -18.94
N ARG A 839 -2.43 30.74 -18.12
CA ARG A 839 -0.96 30.78 -17.96
C ARG A 839 -0.59 31.21 -16.54
N HIS A 840 -0.08 30.24 -15.79
CA HIS A 840 0.66 30.44 -14.56
C HIS A 840 2.03 31.04 -14.88
N GLN A 841 2.20 32.35 -14.74
CA GLN A 841 3.49 33.00 -14.50
C GLN A 841 3.25 34.10 -13.45
N GLU A 842 4.18 34.27 -12.52
CA GLU A 842 4.17 35.33 -11.51
C GLU A 842 4.15 36.69 -12.22
N GLU A 843 2.97 37.21 -12.48
CA GLU A 843 2.81 38.55 -13.03
C GLU A 843 3.14 39.55 -11.93
N GLN A 844 4.39 40.01 -11.90
CA GLN A 844 4.67 41.36 -11.44
C GLN A 844 3.89 42.29 -12.38
N HIS A 845 2.70 42.69 -11.96
CA HIS A 845 1.85 43.57 -12.75
C HIS A 845 2.51 44.96 -12.74
N GLU A 846 3.23 45.26 -13.82
CA GLU A 846 3.89 46.55 -14.02
C GLU A 846 2.85 47.68 -13.83
N GLY A 847 3.05 48.52 -12.81
CA GLY A 847 2.10 49.58 -12.43
C GLY A 847 1.21 49.30 -11.21
N ILE A 848 1.35 48.18 -10.49
CA ILE A 848 0.65 47.92 -9.23
C ILE A 848 1.65 47.59 -8.12
N ARG A 849 1.60 48.32 -7.00
CA ARG A 849 2.34 47.97 -5.77
C ARG A 849 1.42 47.26 -4.80
N VAL A 850 1.85 46.11 -4.28
CA VAL A 850 1.09 45.33 -3.29
C VAL A 850 1.81 45.41 -1.95
N HIS A 851 1.06 45.50 -0.86
CA HIS A 851 1.60 45.42 0.50
C HIS A 851 1.98 43.99 0.87
N HIS A 852 3.18 43.82 1.41
CA HIS A 852 3.67 42.54 1.93
C HIS A 852 3.90 42.66 3.44
N ILE A 853 3.31 41.75 4.22
CA ILE A 853 3.64 41.58 5.63
C ILE A 853 4.69 40.47 5.72
N ASP A 854 5.93 40.84 6.09
CA ASP A 854 7.07 39.92 6.15
C ASP A 854 6.82 38.73 7.08
N SER A 855 6.24 38.97 8.25
CA SER A 855 5.90 37.91 9.21
C SER A 855 4.67 38.25 10.04
N LEU A 856 3.68 37.35 10.00
CA LEU A 856 2.46 37.42 10.80
C LEU A 856 2.39 36.21 11.76
N HIS A 857 2.31 36.49 13.07
CA HIS A 857 2.20 35.48 14.11
C HIS A 857 0.78 35.47 14.69
N LEU A 858 0.08 34.34 14.58
CA LEU A 858 -1.26 34.14 15.12
C LEU A 858 -1.20 33.16 16.29
N GLN A 859 -1.67 33.59 17.46
CA GLN A 859 -1.75 32.77 18.66
C GLN A 859 -2.82 31.67 18.50
N PRO A 860 -2.79 30.62 19.35
CA PRO A 860 -3.82 29.58 19.34
C PRO A 860 -5.23 30.15 19.45
N ALA A 861 -6.14 29.72 18.58
CA ALA A 861 -7.52 30.19 18.51
C ALA A 861 -7.71 31.71 18.32
N GLU A 862 -6.65 32.45 17.99
CA GLU A 862 -6.72 33.90 17.78
C GLU A 862 -7.47 34.24 16.50
N GLU A 863 -8.31 35.26 16.58
CA GLU A 863 -8.94 35.93 15.45
C GLU A 863 -8.40 37.34 15.36
N ARG A 864 -7.82 37.72 14.21
CA ARG A 864 -7.16 39.00 14.01
C ARG A 864 -7.58 39.61 12.68
N MET A 865 -8.01 40.86 12.73
CA MET A 865 -8.23 41.68 11.54
C MET A 865 -6.89 42.26 11.08
N ILE A 866 -6.50 41.96 9.84
CA ILE A 866 -5.29 42.49 9.21
C ILE A 866 -5.67 43.46 8.09
N GLU A 867 -4.87 44.50 7.89
CA GLU A 867 -5.02 45.46 6.80
C GLU A 867 -3.90 45.27 5.78
N LEU A 868 -4.29 45.02 4.54
CA LEU A 868 -3.39 44.93 3.38
C LEU A 868 -3.83 45.98 2.35
N TRP A 869 -2.93 46.39 1.47
CA TRP A 869 -3.26 47.39 0.47
C TRP A 869 -2.65 47.10 -0.90
N VAL A 870 -3.31 47.65 -1.92
CA VAL A 870 -2.88 47.65 -3.32
C VAL A 870 -2.85 49.11 -3.77
N GLU A 871 -1.75 49.56 -4.33
CA GLU A 871 -1.60 50.92 -4.84
C GLU A 871 -1.46 50.87 -6.38
N PRO A 872 -2.51 51.26 -7.13
CA PRO A 872 -2.44 51.33 -8.58
C PRO A 872 -1.68 52.59 -9.02
N ALA A 873 -0.88 52.51 -10.09
CA ALA A 873 -0.14 53.66 -10.61
C ALA A 873 -1.09 54.78 -11.10
N ALA A 874 -0.77 56.02 -10.71
CA ALA A 874 -1.50 57.21 -11.13
C ALA A 874 -1.25 57.54 -12.62
N ALA A 875 -2.24 58.09 -13.30
CA ALA A 875 -2.11 58.54 -14.69
C ALA A 875 -1.10 59.70 -14.87
N ALA A 876 -0.96 60.57 -13.86
CA ALA A 876 -0.08 61.75 -13.90
C ALA A 876 1.41 61.44 -13.65
N ALA A 877 1.72 60.40 -12.84
CA ALA A 877 3.09 59.99 -12.56
C ALA A 877 3.78 59.29 -13.76
N ALA A 878 3.00 58.89 -14.77
CA ALA A 878 3.45 58.17 -15.95
C ALA A 878 3.91 59.07 -17.12
N ALA A 879 4.31 60.32 -16.84
CA ALA A 879 4.72 61.30 -17.85
C ALA A 879 5.95 60.90 -18.71
N GLY A 880 6.54 59.72 -18.49
CA GLY A 880 7.55 59.11 -19.37
C GLY A 880 7.28 57.67 -19.81
N ALA A 881 6.19 57.03 -19.34
CA ALA A 881 5.89 55.62 -19.66
C ALA A 881 4.37 55.38 -19.66
N ALA A 882 3.71 55.70 -20.78
CA ALA A 882 2.27 55.49 -21.01
C ALA A 882 1.79 54.02 -20.88
N SER A 883 2.70 53.08 -20.62
CA SER A 883 2.48 51.63 -20.51
C SER A 883 1.96 51.17 -19.13
N ALA A 884 2.05 52.00 -18.08
CA ALA A 884 1.85 51.56 -16.69
C ALA A 884 0.53 52.02 -16.03
N ALA A 885 -0.31 52.81 -16.70
CA ALA A 885 -1.55 53.32 -16.10
C ALA A 885 -2.64 52.23 -16.02
N VAL A 886 -3.10 51.93 -14.81
CA VAL A 886 -4.13 50.91 -14.54
C VAL A 886 -5.52 51.56 -14.60
N ALA A 887 -6.45 50.91 -15.31
CA ALA A 887 -7.86 51.32 -15.43
C ALA A 887 -8.77 50.58 -14.43
N GLY A 888 -8.44 49.34 -14.07
CA GLY A 888 -9.20 48.53 -13.11
C GLY A 888 -8.45 47.28 -12.70
N PHE A 889 -8.83 46.68 -11.57
CA PHE A 889 -8.27 45.41 -11.10
C PHE A 889 -9.25 44.70 -10.16
N ARG A 890 -9.01 43.40 -9.91
CA ARG A 890 -9.77 42.59 -8.95
C ARG A 890 -8.85 41.95 -7.92
N VAL A 891 -9.15 42.12 -6.64
CA VAL A 891 -8.52 41.37 -5.55
C VAL A 891 -9.19 39.99 -5.47
N SER A 892 -8.45 38.92 -5.75
CA SER A 892 -9.01 37.56 -5.86
C SER A 892 -8.73 36.68 -4.65
N SER A 893 -7.59 36.85 -3.99
CA SER A 893 -7.12 35.91 -2.98
C SER A 893 -6.19 36.55 -1.94
N LEU A 894 -6.00 35.87 -0.82
CA LEU A 894 -4.95 36.13 0.16
C LEU A 894 -3.83 35.09 -0.03
N ARG A 895 -2.62 35.54 -0.32
CA ARG A 895 -1.44 34.68 -0.54
C ARG A 895 -0.45 34.80 0.60
N PHE A 896 0.21 33.70 0.94
CA PHE A 896 1.19 33.64 2.04
C PHE A 896 2.05 32.39 1.96
N GLN A 897 3.13 32.37 2.74
CA GLN A 897 3.93 31.18 3.02
C GLN A 897 3.71 30.72 4.47
N LEU A 898 3.16 29.51 4.65
CA LEU A 898 2.97 28.90 5.95
C LEU A 898 4.28 28.29 6.44
N CYS A 899 4.80 28.75 7.58
CA CYS A 899 5.94 28.11 8.24
C CYS A 899 5.49 26.81 8.91
N CYS A 900 5.89 25.67 8.36
CA CYS A 900 5.50 24.37 8.88
C CYS A 900 6.51 23.80 9.88
N ALA A 901 7.80 24.09 9.68
CA ALA A 901 8.91 23.73 10.55
C ALA A 901 10.10 24.68 10.26
N PRO A 902 11.16 24.69 11.09
CA PRO A 902 12.37 25.43 10.78
C PRO A 902 12.91 25.07 9.38
N GLY A 903 12.93 26.05 8.47
CA GLY A 903 13.38 25.86 7.09
C GLY A 903 12.40 25.17 6.14
N VAL A 904 11.17 24.85 6.58
CA VAL A 904 10.14 24.22 5.75
C VAL A 904 8.92 25.14 5.67
N THR A 905 8.69 25.72 4.48
CA THR A 905 7.53 26.57 4.18
C THR A 905 6.63 25.91 3.14
N ALA A 906 5.33 26.24 3.17
CA ALA A 906 4.35 25.78 2.21
C ALA A 906 3.50 26.96 1.71
N ALA A 907 3.40 27.14 0.38
CA ALA A 907 2.64 28.24 -0.20
C ALA A 907 1.13 28.05 -0.04
N GLY A 908 0.42 29.08 0.43
CA GLY A 908 -1.03 29.09 0.58
C GLY A 908 -1.66 30.21 -0.24
N GLU A 909 -2.80 29.93 -0.84
CA GLU A 909 -3.66 30.89 -1.53
C GLU A 909 -5.10 30.68 -1.06
N ILE A 910 -5.71 31.64 -0.39
CA ILE A 910 -7.11 31.53 0.06
C ILE A 910 -7.95 32.45 -0.82
N PRO A 911 -8.88 31.93 -1.65
CA PRO A 911 -9.73 32.77 -2.48
C PRO A 911 -10.67 33.61 -1.60
N LEU A 912 -10.80 34.89 -1.92
CA LEU A 912 -11.68 35.84 -1.24
C LEU A 912 -13.03 35.91 -1.97
N ASP A 913 -13.75 34.78 -1.97
CA ASP A 913 -15.06 34.67 -2.63
C ASP A 913 -16.17 35.18 -1.72
N ILE A 914 -16.43 36.48 -1.81
CA ILE A 914 -17.43 37.17 -1.00
C ILE A 914 -18.83 36.93 -1.56
N ARG A 915 -19.79 36.61 -0.68
CA ARG A 915 -21.20 36.43 -1.06
C ARG A 915 -22.02 37.67 -0.73
N GLY A 916 -22.82 38.14 -1.69
CA GLY A 916 -23.76 39.23 -1.44
C GLY A 916 -24.98 38.79 -0.64
N LYS A 917 -25.85 39.74 -0.29
CA LYS A 917 -27.06 39.47 0.53
C LYS A 917 -27.98 38.44 -0.14
N ARG A 918 -28.57 37.54 0.67
CA ARG A 918 -29.52 36.53 0.18
C ARG A 918 -30.76 37.21 -0.40
N LEU A 919 -31.10 36.86 -1.65
CA LEU A 919 -32.30 37.34 -2.32
C LEU A 919 -33.49 36.47 -1.93
N ASN A 920 -34.59 37.09 -1.52
CA ASN A 920 -35.84 36.43 -1.12
C ASN A 920 -37.09 37.04 -1.80
N LYS A 921 -36.93 37.78 -2.90
CA LYS A 921 -38.03 38.59 -3.49
C LYS A 921 -38.93 37.83 -4.47
N THR A 922 -38.39 36.83 -5.16
CA THR A 922 -39.16 36.02 -6.12
C THR A 922 -39.41 34.62 -5.59
N GLU A 923 -40.49 33.96 -6.03
CA GLU A 923 -40.82 32.59 -5.61
C GLU A 923 -39.68 31.60 -5.92
N LYS A 924 -38.95 31.82 -7.01
CA LYS A 924 -37.73 31.07 -7.38
C LYS A 924 -36.60 31.29 -6.36
N GLN A 925 -36.36 32.53 -5.95
CA GLN A 925 -35.37 32.88 -4.92
C GLN A 925 -35.77 32.40 -3.51
N MET A 926 -37.07 32.28 -3.22
CA MET A 926 -37.55 31.71 -1.96
C MET A 926 -37.34 30.18 -1.91
N LYS A 927 -37.48 29.49 -3.05
CA LYS A 927 -37.30 28.02 -3.17
C LYS A 927 -35.83 27.59 -3.35
N SER A 928 -34.96 28.45 -3.88
CA SER A 928 -33.53 28.17 -4.06
C SER A 928 -32.65 29.29 -3.48
N THR A 929 -31.64 28.94 -2.70
CA THR A 929 -30.67 29.90 -2.11
C THR A 929 -29.92 30.66 -3.20
N THR A 930 -30.36 31.90 -3.47
CA THR A 930 -29.76 32.80 -4.48
C THR A 930 -29.23 34.04 -3.76
N PHE A 931 -28.00 34.46 -4.07
CA PHE A 931 -27.35 35.63 -3.48
C PHE A 931 -27.25 36.77 -4.50
N ALA A 932 -27.22 38.01 -4.02
CA ALA A 932 -26.91 39.18 -4.84
C ALA A 932 -25.43 39.18 -5.25
N PRO A 933 -25.06 39.80 -6.38
CA PRO A 933 -23.65 40.03 -6.71
C PRO A 933 -23.00 40.97 -5.68
N ASP A 934 -21.74 40.71 -5.33
CA ASP A 934 -20.93 41.55 -4.44
C ASP A 934 -19.60 41.88 -5.14
N GLU A 935 -19.48 43.15 -5.55
CA GLU A 935 -18.35 43.66 -6.34
C GLU A 935 -17.35 44.42 -5.45
N ARG A 936 -17.35 44.25 -4.13
CA ARG A 936 -16.52 45.06 -3.21
C ARG A 936 -15.01 44.92 -3.44
N LEU A 937 -14.57 43.79 -4.00
CA LEU A 937 -13.17 43.50 -4.32
C LEU A 937 -12.80 43.81 -5.79
N ARG A 938 -13.77 44.26 -6.59
CA ARG A 938 -13.53 44.73 -7.96
C ARG A 938 -13.45 46.25 -7.95
N VAL A 939 -12.42 46.78 -8.60
CA VAL A 939 -12.04 48.18 -8.49
C VAL A 939 -11.89 48.81 -9.87
N SER A 940 -12.47 49.99 -10.04
CA SER A 940 -12.19 50.91 -11.14
C SER A 940 -11.21 51.98 -10.67
N VAL A 941 -10.15 52.28 -11.41
CA VAL A 941 -9.16 53.28 -11.02
C VAL A 941 -9.51 54.61 -11.68
N SER A 942 -9.75 55.64 -10.88
CA SER A 942 -10.06 56.99 -11.36
C SER A 942 -8.89 57.55 -12.20
N PRO A 943 -9.17 58.27 -13.31
CA PRO A 943 -8.13 58.91 -14.12
C PRO A 943 -7.49 60.12 -13.43
N ARG A 944 -8.19 60.78 -12.50
CA ARG A 944 -7.68 61.88 -11.67
C ARG A 944 -7.51 61.44 -10.23
N ALA A 945 -6.52 61.99 -9.53
CA ALA A 945 -6.41 61.82 -8.08
C ALA A 945 -7.61 62.48 -7.38
N TRP A 946 -7.88 62.11 -6.14
CA TRP A 946 -8.90 62.79 -5.34
C TRP A 946 -8.24 63.86 -4.46
N PRO A 947 -8.95 64.94 -4.10
CA PRO A 947 -8.46 65.88 -3.10
C PRO A 947 -8.35 65.17 -1.74
N LEU A 948 -7.22 65.34 -1.05
CA LEU A 948 -6.93 64.66 0.22
C LEU A 948 -6.97 65.65 1.37
N CYS A 949 -8.19 65.92 1.87
CA CYS A 949 -8.38 66.84 2.99
C CYS A 949 -8.26 66.15 4.35
N ASP A 950 -7.44 66.70 5.23
CA ASP A 950 -7.41 66.36 6.67
C ASP A 950 -8.21 67.39 7.45
N VAL A 951 -9.09 66.93 8.35
CA VAL A 951 -9.96 67.81 9.15
C VAL A 951 -9.66 67.61 10.63
N ARG A 952 -9.20 68.68 11.29
CA ARG A 952 -8.98 68.71 12.73
C ARG A 952 -10.04 69.58 13.40
N ALA A 953 -10.82 68.96 14.28
CA ALA A 953 -11.82 69.66 15.08
C ALA A 953 -11.28 69.88 16.50
N THR A 954 -11.15 71.14 16.91
CA THR A 954 -10.81 71.51 18.29
C THR A 954 -11.99 72.19 18.96
N ARG A 955 -12.32 71.74 20.17
CA ARG A 955 -13.49 72.22 20.92
C ARG A 955 -13.05 73.15 22.04
N THR A 956 -13.74 74.28 22.18
CA THR A 956 -13.58 75.23 23.28
C THR A 956 -14.94 75.47 23.97
N PRO A 957 -15.04 75.27 25.31
CA PRO A 957 -14.00 74.82 26.23
C PRO A 957 -13.63 73.33 26.05
N ALA A 958 -12.45 72.94 26.54
CA ALA A 958 -11.84 71.61 26.36
C ALA A 958 -12.77 70.45 26.79
N PRO A 959 -12.61 69.24 26.23
CA PRO A 959 -13.52 68.11 26.47
C PRO A 959 -13.63 67.64 27.94
N ALA A 960 -12.72 68.04 28.82
CA ALA A 960 -12.72 67.69 30.26
C ALA A 960 -13.58 68.61 31.15
N THR A 961 -14.12 69.70 30.60
CA THR A 961 -14.96 70.65 31.36
C THR A 961 -16.44 70.22 31.32
N ALA A 962 -17.14 70.32 32.45
CA ALA A 962 -18.59 70.07 32.50
C ALA A 962 -19.32 71.05 31.57
N VAL A 963 -20.23 70.53 30.75
CA VAL A 963 -20.90 71.27 29.69
C VAL A 963 -22.38 71.38 30.05
N TYR A 964 -22.90 72.61 30.09
CA TYR A 964 -24.27 72.89 30.51
C TYR A 964 -25.23 72.91 29.32
N THR A 965 -26.48 72.50 29.51
CA THR A 965 -27.54 72.65 28.50
C THR A 965 -27.65 74.12 28.06
N ASP A 966 -27.78 74.36 26.74
CA ASP A 966 -27.84 75.68 26.08
C ASP A 966 -26.57 76.55 26.12
N GLN A 967 -25.43 76.04 26.56
CA GLN A 967 -24.13 76.73 26.41
C GLN A 967 -23.68 76.77 24.93
N LEU A 968 -23.20 77.93 24.46
CA LEU A 968 -22.53 77.99 23.15
C LEU A 968 -21.13 77.37 23.25
N MET A 969 -20.81 76.51 22.29
CA MET A 969 -19.53 75.84 22.15
C MET A 969 -18.92 76.20 20.82
N THR A 970 -17.63 76.52 20.81
CA THR A 970 -16.92 76.78 19.56
C THR A 970 -16.10 75.55 19.19
N ILE A 971 -16.38 75.00 18.01
CA ILE A 971 -15.61 73.96 17.33
C ILE A 971 -14.82 74.66 16.22
N ALA A 972 -13.51 74.83 16.41
CA ALA A 972 -12.63 75.27 15.33
C ALA A 972 -12.30 74.07 14.44
N LEU A 973 -12.61 74.18 13.15
CA LEU A 973 -12.34 73.20 12.11
C LEU A 973 -11.17 73.68 11.25
N GLU A 974 -10.03 73.03 11.39
CA GLU A 974 -8.87 73.24 10.54
C GLU A 974 -8.90 72.19 9.42
N ILE A 975 -9.04 72.64 8.17
CA ILE A 975 -9.09 71.78 6.99
C ILE A 975 -7.81 72.02 6.18
N THR A 976 -7.01 70.97 5.98
CA THR A 976 -5.75 71.04 5.23
C THR A 976 -5.80 70.10 4.04
N ASN A 977 -5.55 70.59 2.82
CA ASN A 977 -5.42 69.74 1.64
C ASN A 977 -3.98 69.24 1.55
N SER A 978 -3.79 67.94 1.75
CA SER A 978 -2.50 67.25 1.65
C SER A 978 -2.33 66.51 0.31
N GLY A 979 -3.29 66.65 -0.60
CA GLY A 979 -3.32 65.97 -1.89
C GLY A 979 -2.79 66.82 -3.05
N PRO A 980 -2.50 66.20 -4.21
CA PRO A 980 -1.96 66.88 -5.39
C PRO A 980 -3.00 67.65 -6.20
N GLU A 981 -4.30 67.41 -5.97
CA GLU A 981 -5.42 68.07 -6.67
C GLU A 981 -5.97 69.21 -5.82
N ALA A 982 -6.28 70.34 -6.46
CA ALA A 982 -6.83 71.52 -5.77
C ALA A 982 -8.29 71.28 -5.36
N VAL A 983 -8.67 71.83 -4.20
CA VAL A 983 -10.07 71.80 -3.73
C VAL A 983 -10.82 72.98 -4.35
N GLU A 984 -11.79 72.70 -5.22
CA GLU A 984 -12.55 73.74 -5.93
C GLU A 984 -13.71 74.33 -5.10
N GLY A 985 -14.13 73.64 -4.03
CA GLY A 985 -15.20 74.11 -3.15
C GLY A 985 -15.43 73.19 -1.95
N LEU A 986 -15.91 73.78 -0.84
CA LEU A 986 -16.25 73.08 0.39
C LEU A 986 -17.73 73.32 0.71
N ALA A 987 -18.43 72.28 1.18
CA ALA A 987 -19.78 72.41 1.72
C ALA A 987 -19.86 71.72 3.08
N LEU A 988 -20.45 72.44 4.04
CA LEU A 988 -20.76 71.92 5.37
C LEU A 988 -22.27 71.70 5.47
N ALA A 989 -22.69 70.47 5.73
CA ALA A 989 -24.07 70.15 6.08
C ALA A 989 -24.17 69.90 7.58
N VAL A 990 -25.22 70.43 8.20
CA VAL A 990 -25.52 70.25 9.62
C VAL A 990 -26.99 69.87 9.77
N ASP A 991 -27.29 69.05 10.76
CA ASP A 991 -28.64 68.52 11.00
C ASP A 991 -29.64 69.59 11.49
N THR A 992 -29.15 70.70 12.05
CA THR A 992 -29.94 71.76 12.68
C THR A 992 -29.41 73.16 12.36
N VAL A 993 -29.67 73.64 11.13
CA VAL A 993 -29.16 74.94 10.62
C VAL A 993 -29.48 76.13 11.55
N ASP A 994 -30.65 76.15 12.19
CA ASP A 994 -31.08 77.24 13.10
C ASP A 994 -30.28 77.34 14.40
N ARG A 995 -29.39 76.38 14.65
CA ARG A 995 -28.57 76.27 15.85
C ARG A 995 -27.09 76.38 15.54
N VAL A 996 -26.69 76.83 14.35
CA VAL A 996 -25.28 76.90 13.98
C VAL A 996 -24.93 78.29 13.48
N MET A 997 -23.84 78.85 14.01
CA MET A 997 -23.20 80.02 13.43
C MET A 997 -21.83 79.61 12.89
N VAL A 998 -21.59 79.90 11.61
CA VAL A 998 -20.32 79.66 10.93
C VAL A 998 -19.59 81.00 10.80
N GLU A 999 -18.36 81.09 11.30
CA GLU A 999 -17.50 82.26 11.16
C GLU A 999 -16.20 81.83 10.45
N GLU A 1000 -15.97 82.39 9.26
CA GLU A 1000 -14.74 82.18 8.49
C GLU A 1000 -13.67 83.13 9.00
N GLN A 1001 -12.56 82.59 9.49
CA GLN A 1001 -11.44 83.40 9.98
C GLN A 1001 -10.29 83.27 8.97
N MET A 1002 -10.16 84.25 8.06
CA MET A 1002 -8.96 84.35 7.24
C MET A 1002 -7.75 84.58 8.16
N GLY A 1003 -6.81 83.64 8.15
CA GLY A 1003 -5.52 83.82 8.81
C GLY A 1003 -4.76 84.96 8.14
N GLY A 1004 -4.84 86.14 8.70
CA GLY A 1004 -4.06 87.29 8.29
C GLY A 1004 -2.73 87.32 9.04
N GLU A 1005 -1.66 86.81 8.41
CA GLU A 1005 -0.30 87.30 8.60
C GLU A 1005 0.38 87.34 7.21
N GLU A 1006 0.50 88.54 6.65
CA GLU A 1006 1.45 88.83 5.56
C GLU A 1006 2.86 88.76 6.15
N GLU A 1007 3.56 87.65 5.98
CA GLU A 1007 5.02 87.65 5.87
C GLU A 1007 5.40 87.09 4.48
N GLU A 1008 6.23 87.85 3.76
CA GLU A 1008 6.73 87.53 2.43
C GLU A 1008 7.38 86.14 2.40
N GLY A 1009 6.78 85.19 1.67
CA GLY A 1009 7.48 83.99 1.21
C GLY A 1009 6.67 82.70 1.22
N GLY A 1010 5.73 82.56 0.28
CA GLY A 1010 5.33 81.29 -0.34
C GLY A 1010 4.79 80.16 0.55
N ASP A 1011 3.46 80.11 0.71
CA ASP A 1011 2.61 78.95 0.37
C ASP A 1011 1.14 79.39 0.51
N GLU A 1012 0.35 79.35 -0.56
CA GLU A 1012 -1.09 79.63 -0.51
C GLU A 1012 -1.84 78.34 -0.12
N GLY A 1013 -2.52 78.34 1.04
CA GLY A 1013 -3.55 77.34 1.29
C GLY A 1013 -3.75 76.91 2.74
N ALA A 1014 -4.38 77.77 3.55
CA ALA A 1014 -5.05 77.33 4.78
C ALA A 1014 -6.27 78.23 5.07
N THR A 1015 -7.47 77.67 4.89
CA THR A 1015 -8.72 78.31 5.35
C THR A 1015 -9.09 77.73 6.71
N ALA A 1016 -8.96 78.52 7.77
CA ALA A 1016 -9.43 78.16 9.10
C ALA A 1016 -10.88 78.62 9.30
N GLY A 1017 -11.78 77.68 9.60
CA GLY A 1017 -13.18 78.00 9.90
C GLY A 1017 -13.47 77.73 11.37
N SER A 1018 -14.14 78.66 12.06
CA SER A 1018 -14.65 78.44 13.41
C SER A 1018 -16.17 78.28 13.39
N LEU A 1019 -16.69 77.25 14.06
CA LEU A 1019 -18.11 76.93 14.12
C LEU A 1019 -18.58 77.09 15.56
N SER A 1020 -19.62 77.87 15.84
CA SER A 1020 -20.23 77.93 17.18
C SER A 1020 -21.62 77.28 17.21
N LEU A 1021 -21.82 76.36 18.16
CA LEU A 1021 -23.00 75.50 18.31
C LEU A 1021 -23.51 75.53 19.77
N PRO A 1022 -24.82 75.69 20.05
CA PRO A 1022 -25.41 75.54 21.37
C PRO A 1022 -25.46 74.05 21.77
N VAL A 1023 -25.24 73.74 23.05
CA VAL A 1023 -25.13 72.36 23.56
C VAL A 1023 -26.34 71.49 23.25
N ALA A 1024 -27.54 72.06 23.14
CA ALA A 1024 -28.73 71.30 22.78
C ALA A 1024 -28.73 70.72 21.34
N ALA A 1025 -27.75 71.09 20.50
CA ALA A 1025 -27.52 70.54 19.16
C ALA A 1025 -26.38 69.49 19.12
N LEU A 1026 -25.66 69.29 20.22
CA LEU A 1026 -24.60 68.28 20.34
C LEU A 1026 -25.09 67.19 21.29
N ASP A 1027 -25.56 66.06 20.73
CA ASP A 1027 -25.86 64.85 21.51
C ASP A 1027 -24.56 64.27 22.09
N LEU A 1028 -24.12 64.87 23.20
CA LEU A 1028 -22.99 64.44 24.01
C LEU A 1028 -23.39 63.21 24.82
N ALA A 1029 -23.32 62.04 24.19
CA ALA A 1029 -23.14 60.79 24.91
C ALA A 1029 -21.71 60.75 25.49
N ALA A 1030 -21.49 61.46 26.60
CA ALA A 1030 -20.33 61.25 27.45
C ALA A 1030 -20.55 60.01 28.32
N THR A 1031 -19.62 59.04 28.29
CA THR A 1031 -19.02 58.39 29.47
C THR A 1031 -17.91 57.41 29.03
N PRO A 1032 -16.94 57.10 29.91
CA PRO A 1032 -15.51 57.15 29.62
C PRO A 1032 -14.88 55.79 29.30
N GLY A 1033 -13.76 55.79 28.58
CA GLY A 1033 -12.89 54.62 28.47
C GLY A 1033 -11.96 54.63 27.26
N VAL A 1034 -10.80 55.28 27.45
CA VAL A 1034 -9.59 55.33 26.59
C VAL A 1034 -9.70 56.15 25.31
#